data_AF-A0A0G4J570-F1
#
_entry.id   AF-A0A0G4J570-F1
#
_cell.length_a   1.000
_cell.length_b   1.000
_cell.length_c   1.000
_cell.angle_alpha   90.00
_cell.angle_beta   90.00
_cell.angle_gamma   90.00
#
_symmetry.space_group_name_H-M   'P 1'
#
loop_
_entity.id
_entity.type
_entity.pdbx_description
1 polymer ?
#
loop_
_entity_poly.entity_id
_entity_poly.type
_entity_poly.pdbx_seq_one_letter_code
_entity_poly.pdbx_strand_id
1 'polypeptide(L)'
;MQAPQSPSAKSPTAKPIKMHDPAYTAHDLHKDVEDGKYAGFFGGCNAPFHALAEARCGNDLAKIHMQRTKDEHLIQALDDHLKKPATQSRWAEIVSLDPYGMWSSRPTMAATTATMYLEELKGLPHDGTVVGEDGGIRIVKCAVDHIWNIPGMSARLSMPEDAIRDKLYRYTQNDRILDKTNKAYVVPIGGVTAYFFGDIRKLSDPRTEVAVRVHDECNGSDVFGTDICTCRPYLIFAIQGAVECAQRGGVGVVAYFRKEGRALGECTKFRVYNARKSQQGGDRPETYFFHTESIAGVRDARFQELMPDILLWLGIKRIDWLLSMSSDKYDAIRNAGIEVMQRISIPDDLVPGAAQIEIKAKVSAGYHTESISTEDINKQIRSLEAVRERSNRVFELAKRGKLVHFTLDLSKLPAAVEAVVKSIKTTYPKLNIPFHSRMRHFEIDGVNTVHQISQTWRCDPTERTRRVIDLITVACLLDAGAGPDWKYVDADGNTRVRSEGLATAVFDMFLSGQFSSDEAVPHRVNSLGLKKLELSAIQKGFQVSKTNPLVGVKGRLGILHRLAEALESSPEFFGTEICRPGYIVDYVNKHTVDGHVSVKVIWRAVIEGLQLVWPTTLSGVRRGDVWSYNPLKTSVPGSDLVPFHKLSQWLLLSIMEPLIESGIKIDDLHLCTGLAEYRNGGLFIDTGVLTPRNPAALNSYFDVGSELVIEWRACTICLLDLVAEGVRKEFNLTEAQMPLPKVLEGGTWRAGRIIAAELRKGGPPPIHIRSDGTVF
;
A
#
# COMPACT_ATOMS: atom_id res chain seq x y z
N MET A 1 -29.31 -15.52 74.72
CA MET A 1 -29.80 -14.16 75.03
C MET A 1 -30.11 -13.45 73.73
N GLN A 2 -31.21 -12.71 73.71
CA GLN A 2 -31.96 -12.23 72.55
C GLN A 2 -31.15 -11.34 71.58
N ALA A 3 -31.46 -11.46 70.29
CA ALA A 3 -31.06 -10.53 69.24
C ALA A 3 -31.82 -9.18 69.39
N PRO A 4 -31.18 -8.02 69.16
CA PRO A 4 -31.89 -6.75 69.04
C PRO A 4 -32.50 -6.59 67.64
N GLN A 5 -33.72 -6.07 67.64
CA GLN A 5 -34.61 -5.87 66.50
C GLN A 5 -34.06 -4.86 65.47
N SER A 6 -34.20 -5.17 64.19
CA SER A 6 -34.05 -4.22 63.08
C SER A 6 -35.28 -3.31 62.99
N PRO A 7 -35.13 -2.02 62.63
CA PRO A 7 -36.27 -1.14 62.43
C PRO A 7 -37.01 -1.52 61.15
N SER A 8 -38.32 -1.73 61.30
CA SER A 8 -39.30 -1.86 60.22
C SER A 8 -39.32 -0.60 59.34
N ALA A 9 -38.62 -0.65 58.21
CA ALA A 9 -38.84 0.27 57.11
C ALA A 9 -40.03 -0.27 56.30
N LYS A 10 -41.23 0.28 56.54
CA LYS A 10 -42.38 0.07 55.64
C LYS A 10 -41.95 0.49 54.23
N SER A 11 -41.94 -0.44 53.29
CA SER A 11 -41.81 -0.07 51.88
C SER A 11 -43.01 0.80 51.51
N PRO A 12 -42.81 1.97 50.90
CA PRO A 12 -43.93 2.67 50.31
C PRO A 12 -44.43 1.77 49.18
N THR A 13 -45.69 1.35 49.27
CA THR A 13 -46.39 0.73 48.14
C THR A 13 -46.29 1.71 46.98
N ALA A 14 -45.42 1.39 46.01
CA ALA A 14 -45.22 2.21 44.83
C ALA A 14 -46.58 2.33 44.14
N LYS A 15 -47.14 3.55 44.13
CA LYS A 15 -48.32 3.84 43.30
C LYS A 15 -47.99 3.38 41.87
N PRO A 16 -48.91 2.70 41.16
CA PRO A 16 -48.67 2.31 39.78
C PRO A 16 -48.27 3.57 38.99
N ILE A 17 -47.10 3.52 38.36
CA ILE A 17 -46.63 4.59 37.49
C ILE A 17 -47.62 4.65 36.33
N LYS A 18 -48.43 5.71 36.26
CA LYS A 18 -49.24 5.97 35.08
C LYS A 18 -48.27 6.19 33.92
N MET A 19 -48.27 5.25 32.96
CA MET A 19 -47.32 5.27 31.84
C MET A 19 -47.67 6.32 30.77
N HIS A 20 -48.84 6.93 30.82
CA HIS A 20 -49.29 7.95 29.88
C HIS A 20 -50.12 9.02 30.58
N ASP A 21 -49.99 10.26 30.11
CA ASP A 21 -50.88 11.35 30.47
C ASP A 21 -52.09 11.35 29.51
N PRO A 22 -53.31 11.06 29.98
CA PRO A 22 -54.49 11.04 29.12
C PRO A 22 -54.89 12.44 28.59
N ALA A 23 -54.31 13.53 29.11
CA ALA A 23 -54.60 14.89 28.68
C ALA A 23 -53.72 15.39 27.52
N TYR A 24 -52.64 14.67 27.17
CA TYR A 24 -51.73 15.03 26.08
C TYR A 24 -51.34 13.78 25.29
N THR A 25 -51.96 13.61 24.12
CA THR A 25 -51.85 12.38 23.33
C THR A 25 -50.76 12.47 22.26
N ALA A 26 -50.42 11.34 21.62
CA ALA A 26 -49.52 11.33 20.47
C ALA A 26 -50.02 12.19 19.29
N HIS A 27 -51.35 12.39 19.15
CA HIS A 27 -51.92 13.28 18.14
C HIS A 27 -51.70 14.76 18.48
N ASP A 28 -51.78 15.13 19.76
CA ASP A 28 -51.51 16.50 20.21
C ASP A 28 -50.02 16.84 20.05
N LEU A 29 -49.13 15.90 20.38
CA LEU A 29 -47.69 16.01 20.11
C LEU A 29 -47.40 16.22 18.61
N HIS A 30 -48.04 15.43 17.74
CA HIS A 30 -47.87 15.58 16.29
C HIS A 30 -48.38 16.94 15.81
N LYS A 31 -49.54 17.40 16.30
CA LYS A 31 -50.11 18.71 15.98
C LYS A 31 -49.19 19.86 16.44
N ASP A 32 -48.60 19.77 17.62
CA ASP A 32 -47.65 20.76 18.11
C ASP A 32 -46.37 20.81 17.25
N VAL A 33 -45.90 19.67 16.74
CA VAL A 33 -44.78 19.61 15.78
C VAL A 33 -45.15 20.30 14.46
N GLU A 34 -46.33 20.03 13.91
CA GLU A 34 -46.82 20.66 12.67
C GLU A 34 -47.06 22.18 12.84
N ASP A 35 -47.60 22.59 13.99
CA ASP A 35 -47.89 23.99 14.32
C ASP A 35 -46.62 24.78 14.73
N GLY A 36 -45.44 24.15 14.78
CA GLY A 36 -44.20 24.80 15.21
C GLY A 36 -44.10 25.09 16.72
N LYS A 37 -44.99 24.48 17.53
CA LYS A 37 -45.10 24.67 18.99
C LYS A 37 -44.25 23.66 19.76
N TYR A 38 -42.96 23.62 19.47
CA TYR A 38 -42.01 22.74 20.15
C TYR A 38 -40.77 23.53 20.61
N ALA A 39 -40.14 23.06 21.69
CA ALA A 39 -38.89 23.60 22.20
C ALA A 39 -37.74 22.61 21.92
N GLY A 40 -36.60 23.12 21.46
CA GLY A 40 -35.39 22.33 21.18
C GLY A 40 -35.28 21.91 19.72
N PHE A 41 -34.54 22.69 18.92
CA PHE A 41 -34.21 22.34 17.54
C PHE A 41 -32.86 21.59 17.46
N PHE A 42 -31.84 22.01 18.24
CA PHE A 42 -30.52 21.35 18.30
C PHE A 42 -29.81 21.49 19.66
N GLY A 43 -30.35 20.84 20.69
CA GLY A 43 -29.64 20.57 21.95
C GLY A 43 -28.81 19.28 21.86
N GLY A 44 -27.83 19.11 22.75
CA GLY A 44 -27.03 17.88 22.76
C GLY A 44 -27.89 16.65 22.92
N CYS A 45 -27.62 15.61 22.13
CA CYS A 45 -28.49 14.43 21.97
C CYS A 45 -28.85 13.76 23.30
N ASN A 46 -28.00 13.95 24.33
CA ASN A 46 -28.15 13.34 25.65
C ASN A 46 -28.64 14.30 26.75
N ALA A 47 -28.72 15.61 26.48
CA ALA A 47 -29.03 16.61 27.51
C ALA A 47 -30.41 16.40 28.17
N PRO A 48 -31.49 16.07 27.42
CA PRO A 48 -32.78 15.74 28.04
C PRO A 48 -32.71 14.51 28.93
N PHE A 49 -31.95 13.48 28.53
CA PHE A 49 -31.79 12.26 29.33
C PHE A 49 -30.98 12.52 30.60
N HIS A 50 -29.94 13.35 30.54
CA HIS A 50 -29.19 13.76 31.72
C HIS A 50 -30.09 14.55 32.67
N ALA A 51 -30.89 15.49 32.18
CA ALA A 51 -31.83 16.25 33.01
C ALA A 51 -32.86 15.34 33.70
N LEU A 52 -33.44 14.38 32.96
CA LEU A 52 -34.36 13.39 33.52
C LEU A 52 -33.68 12.47 34.53
N ALA A 53 -32.43 12.04 34.25
CA ALA A 53 -31.65 11.23 35.17
C ALA A 53 -31.28 12.00 36.45
N GLU A 54 -30.88 13.27 36.32
CA GLU A 54 -30.61 14.20 37.42
C GLU A 54 -31.84 14.37 38.31
N ALA A 55 -32.98 14.70 37.70
CA ALA A 55 -34.27 14.81 38.38
C ALA A 55 -34.69 13.51 39.09
N ARG A 56 -34.36 12.35 38.51
CA ARG A 56 -34.71 11.03 39.07
C ARG A 56 -33.78 10.60 40.20
N CYS A 57 -32.48 10.86 40.09
CA CYS A 57 -31.49 10.39 41.06
C CYS A 57 -31.20 11.39 42.19
N GLY A 58 -31.57 12.66 42.00
CA GLY A 58 -31.34 13.73 42.98
C GLY A 58 -29.87 14.18 43.13
N ASN A 59 -28.97 13.67 42.29
CA ASN A 59 -27.55 14.06 42.27
C ASN A 59 -27.31 15.13 41.21
N ASP A 60 -26.40 16.07 41.43
CA ASP A 60 -25.91 16.99 40.40
C ASP A 60 -24.92 16.24 39.47
N LEU A 61 -25.44 15.75 38.35
CA LEU A 61 -24.66 14.96 37.39
C LEU A 61 -23.59 15.81 36.70
N ALA A 62 -23.85 17.10 36.50
CA ALA A 62 -22.88 18.02 35.92
C ALA A 62 -21.64 18.16 36.81
N LYS A 63 -21.81 18.30 38.12
CA LYS A 63 -20.72 18.36 39.10
C LYS A 63 -19.97 17.04 39.22
N ILE A 64 -20.67 15.91 39.23
CA ILE A 64 -20.04 14.59 39.37
C ILE A 64 -19.20 14.25 38.13
N HIS A 65 -19.67 14.56 36.92
CA HIS A 65 -18.92 14.32 35.70
C HIS A 65 -17.65 15.19 35.56
N MET A 66 -17.47 16.21 36.41
CA MET A 66 -16.26 17.01 36.50
C MET A 66 -15.19 16.43 37.44
N GLN A 67 -15.45 15.30 38.11
CA GLN A 67 -14.51 14.66 39.04
C GLN A 67 -14.10 13.29 38.51
N ARG A 68 -12.81 13.13 38.18
CA ARG A 68 -12.23 11.90 37.59
C ARG A 68 -10.82 11.65 38.11
N THR A 69 -10.48 10.38 38.34
CA THR A 69 -9.11 9.94 38.65
C THR A 69 -8.31 9.63 37.37
N LYS A 70 -6.98 9.64 37.46
CA LYS A 70 -6.08 9.28 36.33
C LYS A 70 -6.35 7.88 35.76
N ASP A 71 -6.74 6.93 36.61
CA ASP A 71 -6.99 5.53 36.24
C ASP A 71 -8.23 5.35 35.35
N GLU A 72 -9.13 6.33 35.31
CA GLU A 72 -10.40 6.25 34.56
C GLU A 72 -10.25 6.56 33.06
N HIS A 73 -9.14 7.16 32.62
CA HIS A 73 -9.04 7.71 31.27
C HIS A 73 -7.66 7.62 30.61
N LEU A 74 -6.61 7.25 31.35
CA LEU A 74 -5.24 7.17 30.83
C LEU A 74 -4.84 5.75 30.45
N ILE A 75 -4.30 5.59 29.24
CA ILE A 75 -3.54 4.41 28.82
C ILE A 75 -2.07 4.80 28.71
N GLN A 76 -1.20 4.14 29.48
CA GLN A 76 0.22 4.52 29.59
C GLN A 76 0.91 4.65 28.24
N ALA A 77 0.69 3.71 27.32
CA ALA A 77 1.33 3.75 25.99
C ALA A 77 0.91 4.98 25.16
N LEU A 78 -0.35 5.42 25.29
CA LEU A 78 -0.84 6.63 24.62
C LEU A 78 -0.32 7.89 25.33
N ASP A 79 -0.34 7.91 26.67
CA ASP A 79 0.21 9.01 27.48
C ASP A 79 1.71 9.25 27.19
N ASP A 80 2.51 8.17 27.14
CA ASP A 80 3.93 8.21 26.79
C ASP A 80 4.16 8.81 25.39
N HIS A 81 3.28 8.50 24.43
CA HIS A 81 3.37 9.03 23.08
C HIS A 81 3.00 10.52 23.01
N LEU A 82 1.90 10.91 23.67
CA LEU A 82 1.40 12.27 23.64
C LEU A 82 2.31 13.26 24.38
N LYS A 83 3.09 12.82 25.37
CA LYS A 83 4.06 13.66 26.09
C LYS A 83 5.33 14.01 25.30
N LYS A 84 5.56 13.36 24.16
CA LYS A 84 6.77 13.63 23.35
C LYS A 84 6.68 15.02 22.71
N PRO A 85 7.72 15.87 22.82
CA PRO A 85 7.72 17.19 22.19
C PRO A 85 7.50 17.13 20.66
N ALA A 86 8.01 16.08 20.00
CA ALA A 86 7.80 15.87 18.57
C ALA A 86 6.31 15.67 18.23
N THR A 87 5.55 14.95 19.06
CA THR A 87 4.11 14.74 18.91
C THR A 87 3.34 16.06 19.08
N GLN A 88 3.73 16.86 20.06
CA GLN A 88 3.06 18.13 20.39
C GLN A 88 3.43 19.29 19.47
N SER A 89 4.43 19.12 18.61
CA SER A 89 5.04 20.21 17.82
C SER A 89 4.07 21.03 16.97
N ARG A 90 2.90 20.47 16.62
CA ARG A 90 1.89 21.10 15.77
C ARG A 90 0.53 21.29 16.46
N TRP A 91 0.44 21.12 17.78
CA TRP A 91 -0.84 21.22 18.49
C TRP A 91 -1.45 22.62 18.45
N ALA A 92 -0.64 23.67 18.26
CA ALA A 92 -1.13 25.04 18.07
C ALA A 92 -1.99 25.21 16.79
N GLU A 93 -1.88 24.29 15.83
CA GLU A 93 -2.68 24.29 14.60
C GLU A 93 -4.04 23.63 14.77
N ILE A 94 -4.32 22.98 15.90
CA ILE A 94 -5.57 22.23 16.11
C ILE A 94 -6.70 23.20 16.46
N VAL A 95 -7.86 23.04 15.83
CA VAL A 95 -9.02 23.94 16.01
C VAL A 95 -10.33 23.21 16.35
N SER A 96 -10.39 21.89 16.22
CA SER A 96 -11.62 21.09 16.35
C SER A 96 -11.64 20.07 17.50
N LEU A 97 -10.57 20.00 18.30
CA LEU A 97 -10.47 19.23 19.54
C LEU A 97 -9.58 19.93 20.58
N ASP A 98 -9.66 19.50 21.83
CA ASP A 98 -8.75 19.92 22.90
C ASP A 98 -7.55 18.95 22.98
N PRO A 99 -6.34 19.34 22.53
CA PRO A 99 -5.20 18.42 22.50
C PRO A 99 -4.71 18.02 23.90
N TYR A 100 -5.07 18.79 24.94
CA TYR A 100 -4.79 18.49 26.35
C TYR A 100 -5.98 17.80 27.04
N GLY A 101 -7.01 17.41 26.29
CA GLY A 101 -8.26 16.88 26.80
C GLY A 101 -8.14 15.66 27.68
N MET A 102 -7.05 14.90 27.54
CA MET A 102 -6.73 13.74 28.35
C MET A 102 -6.15 14.08 29.73
N TRP A 103 -5.62 15.29 29.94
CA TRP A 103 -5.09 15.75 31.23
C TRP A 103 -5.91 16.90 31.83
N SER A 104 -7.00 17.29 31.19
CA SER A 104 -7.92 18.32 31.66
C SER A 104 -8.66 17.88 32.92
N SER A 105 -8.96 18.83 33.82
CA SER A 105 -9.80 18.58 34.99
C SER A 105 -11.21 18.11 34.63
N ARG A 106 -11.71 18.53 33.46
CA ARG A 106 -12.84 17.92 32.77
C ARG A 106 -12.30 17.20 31.54
N PRO A 107 -12.10 15.87 31.60
CA PRO A 107 -11.60 15.14 30.45
C PRO A 107 -12.56 15.27 29.27
N THR A 108 -12.03 15.75 28.15
CA THR A 108 -12.70 15.76 26.83
C THR A 108 -12.20 14.60 25.96
N MET A 109 -11.31 13.77 26.52
CA MET A 109 -10.82 12.54 25.92
C MET A 109 -10.68 11.45 26.98
N ALA A 110 -10.96 10.21 26.58
CA ALA A 110 -10.71 9.03 27.41
C ALA A 110 -10.30 7.84 26.55
N ALA A 111 -9.32 7.06 27.00
CA ALA A 111 -8.83 5.90 26.27
C ALA A 111 -8.95 4.60 27.08
N THR A 112 -9.09 3.48 26.37
CA THR A 112 -9.11 2.14 26.96
C THR A 112 -8.60 1.09 25.99
N THR A 113 -8.15 -0.06 26.49
CA THR A 113 -7.80 -1.23 25.69
C THR A 113 -9.01 -2.11 25.44
N ALA A 114 -9.09 -2.76 24.28
CA ALA A 114 -10.14 -3.72 23.99
C ALA A 114 -9.65 -4.83 23.03
N THR A 115 -10.42 -5.90 22.94
CA THR A 115 -10.29 -6.92 21.89
C THR A 115 -11.50 -6.82 20.97
N MET A 116 -11.26 -6.72 19.68
CA MET A 116 -12.28 -6.62 18.63
C MET A 116 -12.43 -7.96 17.91
N TYR A 117 -13.67 -8.41 17.73
CA TYR A 117 -14.02 -9.58 16.91
C TYR A 117 -14.91 -9.14 15.77
N LEU A 118 -14.47 -9.39 14.54
CA LEU A 118 -15.21 -9.07 13.31
C LEU A 118 -15.29 -10.33 12.45
N GLU A 119 -16.52 -10.72 12.07
CA GLU A 119 -16.77 -11.94 11.31
C GLU A 119 -16.01 -11.94 9.98
N GLU A 120 -16.00 -10.80 9.30
CA GLU A 120 -15.34 -10.63 8.01
C GLU A 120 -13.82 -10.75 8.07
N LEU A 121 -13.22 -10.65 9.27
CA LEU A 121 -11.77 -10.65 9.46
C LEU A 121 -11.23 -11.91 10.15
N LYS A 122 -12.06 -12.95 10.32
CA LYS A 122 -11.63 -14.23 10.90
C LYS A 122 -10.51 -14.95 10.13
N GLY A 123 -10.32 -14.63 8.85
CA GLY A 123 -9.28 -15.21 8.00
C GLY A 123 -7.90 -14.56 8.13
N LEU A 124 -7.76 -13.52 8.97
CA LEU A 124 -6.48 -12.84 9.15
C LEU A 124 -5.41 -13.77 9.76
N PRO A 125 -4.13 -13.66 9.35
CA PRO A 125 -3.06 -14.46 9.94
C PRO A 125 -2.93 -14.21 11.45
N HIS A 126 -2.82 -15.28 12.24
CA HIS A 126 -2.60 -15.16 13.69
C HIS A 126 -1.10 -14.93 13.97
N ASP A 127 -0.76 -13.83 14.64
CA ASP A 127 0.62 -13.51 15.03
C ASP A 127 0.86 -13.56 16.54
N GLY A 128 -0.19 -13.82 17.33
CA GLY A 128 -0.14 -13.90 18.79
C GLY A 128 -0.02 -12.54 19.50
N THR A 129 0.16 -11.44 18.77
CA THR A 129 0.44 -10.09 19.29
C THR A 129 -0.67 -9.09 18.93
N VAL A 130 -0.88 -8.81 17.64
CA VAL A 130 -1.97 -7.96 17.13
C VAL A 130 -3.24 -8.79 16.98
N VAL A 131 -3.12 -9.97 16.38
CA VAL A 131 -4.22 -10.93 16.23
C VAL A 131 -3.92 -12.14 17.13
N GLY A 132 -4.75 -12.32 18.14
CA GLY A 132 -4.67 -13.44 19.08
C GLY A 132 -4.93 -14.79 18.40
N GLU A 133 -4.57 -15.88 19.09
CA GLU A 133 -4.83 -17.24 18.59
C GLU A 133 -6.33 -17.56 18.44
N ASP A 134 -7.17 -16.83 19.18
CA ASP A 134 -8.63 -16.88 19.13
C ASP A 134 -9.22 -16.00 18.01
N GLY A 135 -8.37 -15.39 17.17
CA GLY A 135 -8.78 -14.44 16.12
C GLY A 135 -9.13 -13.04 16.65
N GLY A 136 -8.99 -12.79 17.96
CA GLY A 136 -9.27 -11.49 18.56
C GLY A 136 -8.23 -10.44 18.19
N ILE A 137 -8.68 -9.28 17.70
CA ILE A 137 -7.80 -8.17 17.32
C ILE A 137 -7.60 -7.24 18.52
N ARG A 138 -6.37 -7.13 19.03
CA ARG A 138 -6.05 -6.28 20.18
C ARG A 138 -5.90 -4.82 19.74
N ILE A 139 -6.60 -3.93 20.43
CA ILE A 139 -6.66 -2.50 20.09
C ILE A 139 -6.57 -1.60 21.33
N VAL A 140 -6.14 -0.38 21.10
CA VAL A 140 -6.43 0.77 21.98
C VAL A 140 -7.49 1.61 21.29
N LYS A 141 -8.48 2.11 22.03
CA LYS A 141 -9.47 3.07 21.50
C LYS A 141 -9.50 4.32 22.37
N CYS A 142 -9.64 5.48 21.75
CA CYS A 142 -9.77 6.77 22.44
C CYS A 142 -11.00 7.51 21.92
N ALA A 143 -11.92 7.84 22.81
CA ALA A 143 -13.04 8.73 22.54
C ALA A 143 -12.57 10.18 22.72
N VAL A 144 -12.96 11.06 21.81
CA VAL A 144 -12.59 12.47 21.78
C VAL A 144 -13.84 13.30 21.52
N ASP A 145 -14.17 14.19 22.43
CA ASP A 145 -15.21 15.20 22.24
C ASP A 145 -14.69 16.34 21.35
N HIS A 146 -15.57 16.88 20.51
CA HIS A 146 -15.25 18.04 19.69
C HIS A 146 -15.24 19.32 20.53
N ILE A 147 -14.10 20.01 20.52
CA ILE A 147 -13.91 21.31 21.16
C ILE A 147 -13.43 22.28 20.09
N TRP A 148 -14.29 23.22 19.72
CA TRP A 148 -14.03 24.15 18.64
C TRP A 148 -13.40 25.44 19.16
N ASN A 149 -12.23 25.79 18.61
CA ASN A 149 -11.63 27.12 18.75
C ASN A 149 -12.26 28.04 17.70
N ILE A 150 -13.25 28.85 18.10
CA ILE A 150 -14.05 29.68 17.18
C ILE A 150 -13.17 30.63 16.33
N PRO A 151 -12.23 31.41 16.90
CA PRO A 151 -11.29 32.21 16.11
C PRO A 151 -10.43 31.37 15.15
N GLY A 152 -9.96 30.20 15.59
CA GLY A 152 -9.19 29.28 14.75
C GLY A 152 -10.01 28.73 13.58
N MET A 153 -11.28 28.40 13.80
CA MET A 153 -12.21 27.99 12.74
C MET A 153 -12.48 29.11 11.74
N SER A 154 -12.64 30.36 12.22
CA SER A 154 -12.81 31.52 11.35
C SER A 154 -11.66 31.65 10.35
N ALA A 155 -10.42 31.52 10.82
CA ALA A 155 -9.24 31.53 9.97
C ALA A 155 -9.19 30.30 9.03
N ARG A 156 -9.39 29.09 9.56
CA ARG A 156 -9.31 27.83 8.79
C ARG A 156 -10.33 27.75 7.66
N LEU A 157 -11.56 28.20 7.92
CA LEU A 157 -12.68 28.12 6.97
C LEU A 157 -12.83 29.40 6.13
N SER A 158 -11.99 30.42 6.35
CA SER A 158 -12.10 31.73 5.69
C SER A 158 -13.50 32.35 5.83
N MET A 159 -14.09 32.21 7.02
CA MET A 159 -15.43 32.72 7.34
C MET A 159 -15.35 33.76 8.46
N PRO A 160 -16.07 34.88 8.40
CA PRO A 160 -16.08 35.87 9.47
C PRO A 160 -16.55 35.26 10.80
N GLU A 161 -15.82 35.50 11.89
CA GLU A 161 -16.17 34.98 13.22
C GLU A 161 -17.60 35.35 13.64
N ASP A 162 -18.03 36.59 13.37
CA ASP A 162 -19.38 37.06 13.68
C ASP A 162 -20.47 36.28 12.94
N ALA A 163 -20.20 35.90 11.69
CA ALA A 163 -21.12 35.06 10.93
C ALA A 163 -21.20 33.64 11.51
N ILE A 164 -20.07 33.07 11.92
CA ILE A 164 -20.04 31.74 12.58
C ILE A 164 -20.85 31.79 13.88
N ARG A 165 -20.61 32.79 14.73
CA ARG A 165 -21.30 32.95 16.02
C ARG A 165 -22.81 33.17 15.84
N ASP A 166 -23.22 34.02 14.90
CA ASP A 166 -24.63 34.24 14.56
C ASP A 166 -25.33 32.94 14.15
N LYS A 167 -24.72 32.14 13.26
CA LYS A 167 -25.31 30.86 12.85
C LYS A 167 -25.32 29.84 13.97
N LEU A 168 -24.23 29.70 14.72
CA LEU A 168 -24.18 28.82 15.89
C LEU A 168 -25.25 29.19 16.92
N TYR A 169 -25.42 30.47 17.21
CA TYR A 169 -26.50 30.97 18.07
C TYR A 169 -27.87 30.59 17.53
N ARG A 170 -28.14 30.88 16.25
CA ARG A 170 -29.41 30.54 15.59
C ARG A 170 -29.75 29.05 15.74
N TYR A 171 -28.77 28.17 15.61
CA TYR A 171 -29.00 26.72 15.66
C TYR A 171 -29.03 26.17 17.09
N THR A 172 -28.27 26.73 18.03
CA THR A 172 -28.14 26.18 19.41
C THR A 172 -29.01 26.87 20.45
N GLN A 173 -29.47 28.09 20.16
CA GLN A 173 -30.16 28.99 21.09
C GLN A 173 -29.36 29.20 22.40
N ASN A 174 -28.03 29.18 22.31
CA ASN A 174 -27.13 29.38 23.45
C ASN A 174 -26.52 30.78 23.39
N ASP A 175 -27.05 31.71 24.19
CA ASP A 175 -26.61 33.11 24.23
C ASP A 175 -25.11 33.25 24.56
N ARG A 176 -24.49 32.27 25.24
CA ARG A 176 -23.05 32.30 25.57
C ARG A 176 -22.16 32.31 24.32
N ILE A 177 -22.67 31.90 23.16
CA ILE A 177 -21.95 31.91 21.88
C ILE A 177 -21.76 33.34 21.36
N LEU A 178 -22.68 34.25 21.68
CA LEU A 178 -22.62 35.65 21.26
C LEU A 178 -21.57 36.45 22.06
N ASP A 179 -21.24 36.00 23.27
CA ASP A 179 -20.16 36.56 24.06
C ASP A 179 -18.78 36.13 23.50
N LYS A 180 -18.09 37.09 22.89
CA LYS A 180 -16.76 36.89 22.27
C LYS A 180 -15.65 36.53 23.26
N THR A 181 -15.87 36.67 24.57
CA THR A 181 -14.92 36.17 25.57
C THR A 181 -14.90 34.64 25.60
N ASN A 182 -16.00 33.98 25.19
CA ASN A 182 -16.07 32.53 25.00
C ASN A 182 -15.47 32.16 23.64
N LYS A 183 -14.20 31.73 23.65
CA LYS A 183 -13.45 31.30 22.46
C LYS A 183 -13.60 29.81 22.13
N ALA A 184 -13.90 29.00 23.14
CA ALA A 184 -14.09 27.56 23.02
C ALA A 184 -15.59 27.22 22.96
N TYR A 185 -15.96 26.33 22.04
CA TYR A 185 -17.31 25.80 21.92
C TYR A 185 -17.29 24.28 22.00
N VAL A 186 -17.97 23.73 23.01
CA VAL A 186 -18.13 22.28 23.18
C VAL A 186 -19.26 21.83 22.27
N VAL A 187 -18.95 21.03 21.26
CA VAL A 187 -19.95 20.59 20.30
C VAL A 187 -20.83 19.51 20.95
N PRO A 188 -22.16 19.69 20.95
CA PRO A 188 -23.05 18.84 21.73
C PRO A 188 -23.47 17.54 21.02
N ILE A 189 -22.90 17.26 19.83
CA ILE A 189 -23.16 16.08 18.97
C ILE A 189 -21.84 15.35 18.72
N GLY A 190 -21.95 14.05 18.43
CA GLY A 190 -20.88 13.04 18.48
C GLY A 190 -19.50 13.49 18.01
N GLY A 191 -18.51 13.17 18.84
CA GLY A 191 -17.09 13.37 18.58
C GLY A 191 -16.48 12.34 17.62
N VAL A 192 -15.23 12.00 17.87
CA VAL A 192 -14.47 10.99 17.12
C VAL A 192 -13.99 9.90 18.06
N THR A 193 -14.05 8.65 17.60
CA THR A 193 -13.35 7.54 18.25
C THR A 193 -12.16 7.14 17.39
N ALA A 194 -10.95 7.27 17.93
CA ALA A 194 -9.74 6.79 17.29
C ALA A 194 -9.42 5.37 17.77
N TYR A 195 -9.25 4.44 16.83
CA TYR A 195 -8.84 3.06 17.06
C TYR A 195 -7.39 2.90 16.60
N PHE A 196 -6.58 2.28 17.45
CA PHE A 196 -5.15 2.07 17.22
C PHE A 196 -4.83 0.57 17.19
N PHE A 197 -4.10 0.17 16.16
CA PHE A 197 -3.66 -1.20 15.93
C PHE A 197 -2.14 -1.23 16.01
N GLY A 198 -1.59 -2.13 16.84
CA GLY A 198 -0.14 -2.19 17.12
C GLY A 198 0.31 -1.23 18.23
N ASP A 199 1.62 -0.98 18.29
CA ASP A 199 2.23 -0.17 19.35
C ASP A 199 2.24 1.33 18.98
N ILE A 200 1.31 2.09 19.55
CA ILE A 200 1.16 3.53 19.31
C ILE A 200 2.42 4.36 19.59
N ARG A 201 3.30 3.90 20.49
CA ARG A 201 4.55 4.62 20.82
C ARG A 201 5.49 4.71 19.62
N LYS A 202 5.32 3.84 18.62
CA LYS A 202 6.08 3.85 17.37
C LYS A 202 5.70 4.98 16.42
N LEU A 203 4.52 5.62 16.57
CA LEU A 203 4.11 6.73 15.69
C LEU A 203 5.09 7.91 15.67
N SER A 204 5.91 8.07 16.71
CA SER A 204 6.94 9.12 16.75
C SER A 204 8.20 8.79 15.93
N ASP A 205 8.41 7.51 15.57
CA ASP A 205 9.55 7.09 14.75
C ASP A 205 9.22 7.30 13.26
N PRO A 206 9.97 8.15 12.54
CA PRO A 206 9.72 8.39 11.12
C PRO A 206 9.90 7.14 10.24
N ARG A 207 10.46 6.05 10.75
CA ARG A 207 10.63 4.78 10.02
C ARG A 207 9.42 3.86 10.15
N THR A 208 8.52 4.13 11.09
CA THR A 208 7.33 3.32 11.32
C THR A 208 6.35 3.47 10.17
N GLU A 209 5.89 2.34 9.67
CA GLU A 209 4.83 2.26 8.66
C GLU A 209 3.49 2.66 9.30
N VAL A 210 2.76 3.58 8.66
CA VAL A 210 1.49 4.10 9.19
C VAL A 210 0.36 3.91 8.18
N ALA A 211 -0.67 3.14 8.58
CA ALA A 211 -1.89 2.98 7.81
C ALA A 211 -3.03 3.78 8.46
N VAL A 212 -3.74 4.59 7.68
CA VAL A 212 -4.78 5.49 8.20
C VAL A 212 -6.09 5.35 7.43
N ARG A 213 -7.19 5.36 8.19
CA ARG A 213 -8.54 5.58 7.71
C ARG A 213 -9.22 6.68 8.50
N VAL A 214 -9.76 7.67 7.80
CA VAL A 214 -10.74 8.60 8.35
C VAL A 214 -12.13 8.22 7.84
N HIS A 215 -12.97 7.72 8.74
CA HIS A 215 -14.29 7.17 8.44
C HIS A 215 -15.40 8.07 9.00
N ASP A 216 -16.43 8.35 8.20
CA ASP A 216 -17.63 9.04 8.69
C ASP A 216 -18.72 7.99 8.90
N GLU A 217 -19.39 8.07 10.05
CA GLU A 217 -20.46 7.16 10.48
C GLU A 217 -21.56 7.01 9.42
N CYS A 218 -21.96 5.76 9.21
CA CYS A 218 -23.14 5.37 8.46
C CYS A 218 -23.80 4.17 9.16
N ASN A 219 -24.60 4.42 10.19
CA ASN A 219 -25.25 3.44 11.05
C ASN A 219 -25.90 2.29 10.27
N GLY A 220 -26.73 2.62 9.27
CA GLY A 220 -27.41 1.61 8.44
C GLY A 220 -26.45 0.65 7.71
N SER A 221 -25.26 1.07 7.33
CA SER A 221 -24.28 0.20 6.67
C SER A 221 -23.30 -0.38 7.68
N ASP A 222 -22.67 0.46 8.48
CA ASP A 222 -21.63 0.10 9.44
C ASP A 222 -22.12 -0.90 10.49
N VAL A 223 -23.37 -0.78 10.96
CA VAL A 223 -23.95 -1.69 11.97
C VAL A 223 -24.76 -2.81 11.33
N PHE A 224 -25.61 -2.50 10.35
CA PHE A 224 -26.62 -3.44 9.82
C PHE A 224 -26.32 -4.00 8.42
N GLY A 225 -25.23 -3.58 7.77
CA GLY A 225 -24.79 -4.16 6.50
C GLY A 225 -25.66 -3.84 5.28
N THR A 226 -26.39 -2.71 5.27
CA THR A 226 -27.19 -2.32 4.09
C THR A 226 -26.34 -2.13 2.83
N ASP A 227 -26.90 -2.53 1.68
CA ASP A 227 -26.24 -2.65 0.37
C ASP A 227 -26.26 -1.36 -0.49
N ILE A 228 -26.92 -0.31 0.01
CA ILE A 228 -27.15 0.95 -0.72
C ILE A 228 -25.89 1.83 -0.77
N CYS A 229 -24.92 1.58 0.12
CA CYS A 229 -23.68 2.35 0.17
C CYS A 229 -22.47 1.49 0.52
N THR A 230 -21.27 2.01 0.27
CA THR A 230 -20.02 1.28 0.50
C THR A 230 -19.38 1.51 1.87
N CYS A 231 -20.09 2.06 2.87
CA CYS A 231 -19.47 2.45 4.14
C CYS A 231 -18.89 1.26 4.91
N ARG A 232 -19.67 0.21 5.18
CA ARG A 232 -19.17 -0.98 5.88
C ARG A 232 -18.08 -1.73 5.11
N PRO A 233 -18.24 -2.06 3.81
CA PRO A 233 -17.16 -2.71 3.05
C PRO A 233 -15.83 -1.96 3.15
N TYR A 234 -15.89 -0.63 3.09
CA TYR A 234 -14.69 0.19 3.22
C TYR A 234 -14.14 0.20 4.65
N LEU A 235 -15.01 0.25 5.67
CA LEU A 235 -14.59 0.18 7.07
C LEU A 235 -13.86 -1.13 7.36
N ILE A 236 -14.42 -2.26 6.93
CA ILE A 236 -13.82 -3.59 7.10
C ILE A 236 -12.48 -3.67 6.35
N PHE A 237 -12.44 -3.27 5.07
CA PHE A 237 -11.20 -3.19 4.29
C PHE A 237 -10.13 -2.33 4.97
N ALA A 238 -10.54 -1.19 5.53
CA ALA A 238 -9.64 -0.30 6.22
C ALA A 238 -9.09 -0.88 7.53
N ILE A 239 -9.94 -1.55 8.31
CA ILE A 239 -9.51 -2.24 9.53
C ILE A 239 -8.55 -3.37 9.17
N GLN A 240 -8.83 -4.14 8.11
CA GLN A 240 -7.91 -5.17 7.63
C GLN A 240 -6.53 -4.58 7.31
N GLY A 241 -6.44 -3.54 6.48
CA GLY A 241 -5.17 -2.91 6.14
C GLY A 241 -4.44 -2.30 7.35
N ALA A 242 -5.19 -1.75 8.31
CA ALA A 242 -4.64 -1.25 9.58
C ALA A 242 -4.06 -2.37 10.44
N VAL A 243 -4.73 -3.52 10.53
CA VAL A 243 -4.23 -4.71 11.22
C VAL A 243 -2.97 -5.22 10.54
N GLU A 244 -3.01 -5.48 9.24
CA GLU A 244 -1.86 -6.02 8.49
C GLU A 244 -0.61 -5.11 8.61
N CYS A 245 -0.79 -3.78 8.59
CA CYS A 245 0.26 -2.81 8.87
C CYS A 245 0.86 -3.01 10.28
N ALA A 246 0.01 -3.18 11.29
CA ALA A 246 0.45 -3.45 12.65
C ALA A 246 1.19 -4.81 12.78
N GLN A 247 0.74 -5.86 12.08
CA GLN A 247 1.41 -7.18 12.09
C GLN A 247 2.82 -7.12 11.48
N ARG A 248 3.04 -6.22 10.50
CA ARG A 248 4.36 -5.92 9.92
C ARG A 248 5.24 -5.03 10.83
N GLY A 249 4.76 -4.69 12.01
CA GLY A 249 5.47 -3.87 13.00
C GLY A 249 5.23 -2.36 12.88
N GLY A 250 4.32 -1.95 11.99
CA GLY A 250 3.81 -0.58 11.86
C GLY A 250 2.72 -0.23 12.87
N VAL A 251 1.94 0.81 12.55
CA VAL A 251 0.78 1.26 13.34
C VAL A 251 -0.40 1.55 12.41
N GLY A 252 -1.53 0.94 12.72
CA GLY A 252 -2.81 1.24 12.08
C GLY A 252 -3.62 2.25 12.89
N VAL A 253 -4.28 3.20 12.22
CA VAL A 253 -5.17 4.19 12.84
C VAL A 253 -6.48 4.27 12.07
N VAL A 254 -7.60 4.05 12.75
CA VAL A 254 -8.95 4.28 12.20
C VAL A 254 -9.64 5.34 13.05
N ALA A 255 -9.88 6.53 12.49
CA ALA A 255 -10.62 7.61 13.13
C ALA A 255 -12.09 7.57 12.64
N TYR A 256 -13.00 7.19 13.53
CA TYR A 256 -14.43 7.05 13.27
C TYR A 256 -15.18 8.29 13.76
N PHE A 257 -15.58 9.17 12.84
CA PHE A 257 -16.32 10.41 13.11
C PHE A 257 -17.82 10.14 13.13
N ARG A 258 -18.52 10.65 14.14
CA ARG A 258 -19.97 10.49 14.29
C ARG A 258 -20.77 11.51 13.48
N LYS A 259 -20.60 11.45 12.15
CA LYS A 259 -21.17 12.40 11.16
C LYS A 259 -22.20 11.72 10.24
N GLU A 260 -23.22 11.10 10.83
CA GLU A 260 -24.28 10.38 10.09
C GLU A 260 -24.92 11.24 8.99
N GLY A 261 -25.13 10.62 7.82
CA GLY A 261 -25.81 11.25 6.69
C GLY A 261 -25.09 12.50 6.16
N ARG A 262 -23.76 12.53 6.18
CA ARG A 262 -22.94 13.74 5.88
C ARG A 262 -23.19 14.89 6.86
N ALA A 263 -23.37 14.54 8.13
CA ALA A 263 -23.78 15.46 9.20
C ALA A 263 -25.18 16.10 9.01
N LEU A 264 -26.04 15.54 8.15
CA LEU A 264 -27.44 15.98 7.97
C LEU A 264 -28.45 15.17 8.80
N GLY A 265 -28.01 14.07 9.41
CA GLY A 265 -28.86 13.15 10.19
C GLY A 265 -29.60 12.11 9.35
N GLU A 266 -30.13 11.10 10.06
CA GLU A 266 -30.69 9.88 9.45
C GLU A 266 -32.01 10.12 8.70
N CYS A 267 -32.92 10.94 9.24
CA CYS A 267 -34.18 11.25 8.57
C CYS A 267 -33.97 11.94 7.21
N THR A 268 -33.07 12.92 7.14
CA THR A 268 -32.71 13.61 5.89
C THR A 268 -32.08 12.64 4.89
N LYS A 269 -31.18 11.77 5.36
CA LYS A 269 -30.59 10.70 4.54
C LYS A 269 -31.67 9.80 3.93
N PHE A 270 -32.67 9.38 4.69
CA PHE A 270 -33.74 8.51 4.17
C PHE A 270 -34.65 9.25 3.19
N ARG A 271 -34.93 10.54 3.40
CA ARG A 271 -35.63 11.37 2.39
C ARG A 271 -34.85 11.41 1.08
N VAL A 272 -33.53 11.55 1.13
CA VAL A 272 -32.65 11.48 -0.06
C VAL A 272 -32.69 10.09 -0.70
N TYR A 273 -32.66 9.01 0.09
CA TYR A 273 -32.74 7.64 -0.43
C TYR A 273 -34.09 7.35 -1.10
N ASN A 274 -35.20 7.81 -0.51
CA ASN A 274 -36.53 7.66 -1.09
C ASN A 274 -36.67 8.47 -2.39
N ALA A 275 -36.13 9.70 -2.43
CA ALA A 275 -36.09 10.47 -3.66
C ALA A 275 -35.29 9.75 -4.77
N ARG A 276 -34.20 9.09 -4.42
CA ARG A 276 -33.43 8.27 -5.36
C ARG A 276 -34.20 7.03 -5.81
N LYS A 277 -34.67 6.19 -4.90
CA LYS A 277 -35.26 4.88 -5.23
C LYS A 277 -36.69 4.93 -5.76
N SER A 278 -37.50 5.88 -5.29
CA SER A 278 -38.95 5.89 -5.55
C SER A 278 -39.38 6.88 -6.62
N GLN A 279 -38.52 7.81 -7.05
CA GLN A 279 -38.84 8.73 -8.15
C GLN A 279 -38.41 8.15 -9.50
N GLN A 280 -39.26 8.33 -10.51
CA GLN A 280 -38.98 7.88 -11.87
C GLN A 280 -37.72 8.60 -12.41
N GLY A 281 -36.64 7.86 -12.63
CA GLY A 281 -35.35 8.40 -13.07
C GLY A 281 -34.43 8.94 -11.95
N GLY A 282 -34.79 8.75 -10.67
CA GLY A 282 -34.05 9.29 -9.53
C GLY A 282 -32.77 8.54 -9.14
N ASP A 283 -32.68 7.23 -9.39
CA ASP A 283 -31.51 6.42 -9.04
C ASP A 283 -30.51 6.37 -10.21
N ARG A 284 -29.88 7.51 -10.48
CA ARG A 284 -28.85 7.66 -11.51
C ARG A 284 -27.63 8.40 -10.97
N PRO A 285 -26.42 8.13 -11.50
CA PRO A 285 -25.21 8.83 -11.06
C PRO A 285 -25.32 10.37 -11.17
N GLU A 286 -25.94 10.86 -12.24
CA GLU A 286 -26.01 12.29 -12.56
C GLU A 286 -26.91 13.07 -11.58
N THR A 287 -27.90 12.41 -10.99
CA THR A 287 -28.88 13.02 -10.06
C THR A 287 -28.51 12.82 -8.59
N TYR A 288 -27.47 12.04 -8.28
CA TYR A 288 -27.11 11.64 -6.92
C TYR A 288 -26.85 12.85 -5.99
N PHE A 289 -26.05 13.83 -6.44
CA PHE A 289 -25.78 15.05 -5.66
C PHE A 289 -26.94 16.04 -5.74
N PHE A 290 -27.69 16.07 -6.85
CA PHE A 290 -28.87 16.93 -7.01
C PHE A 290 -29.97 16.60 -5.99
N HIS A 291 -30.23 15.32 -5.72
CA HIS A 291 -31.22 14.94 -4.69
C HIS A 291 -30.79 15.33 -3.28
N THR A 292 -29.48 15.30 -2.99
CA THR A 292 -28.95 15.78 -1.72
C THR A 292 -29.14 17.29 -1.60
N GLU A 293 -28.76 18.06 -2.64
CA GLU A 293 -28.85 19.52 -2.66
C GLU A 293 -30.30 20.02 -2.63
N SER A 294 -31.20 19.39 -3.38
CA SER A 294 -32.63 19.78 -3.42
C SER A 294 -33.40 19.49 -2.13
N ILE A 295 -32.98 18.48 -1.35
CA ILE A 295 -33.65 18.12 -0.08
C ILE A 295 -32.98 18.78 1.13
N ALA A 296 -31.64 18.85 1.13
CA ALA A 296 -30.87 19.34 2.27
C ALA A 296 -30.40 20.81 2.11
N GLY A 297 -30.49 21.39 0.91
CA GLY A 297 -30.03 22.75 0.62
C GLY A 297 -28.51 22.89 0.50
N VAL A 298 -27.74 21.82 0.77
CA VAL A 298 -26.27 21.76 0.68
C VAL A 298 -25.83 20.39 0.20
N ARG A 299 -24.67 20.30 -0.45
CA ARG A 299 -24.11 19.02 -0.95
C ARG A 299 -23.41 18.19 0.13
N ASP A 300 -22.80 18.86 1.10
CA ASP A 300 -22.06 18.24 2.20
C ASP A 300 -21.98 19.21 3.39
N ALA A 301 -22.22 18.72 4.61
CA ALA A 301 -22.14 19.51 5.84
C ALA A 301 -20.99 19.05 6.77
N ARG A 302 -20.08 18.18 6.31
CA ARG A 302 -19.06 17.55 7.15
C ARG A 302 -17.83 18.41 7.44
N PHE A 303 -17.54 19.45 6.63
CA PHE A 303 -16.33 20.29 6.71
C PHE A 303 -15.05 19.46 6.91
N GLN A 304 -14.56 18.84 5.84
CA GLN A 304 -13.45 17.88 5.88
C GLN A 304 -12.11 18.52 6.30
N GLU A 305 -11.98 19.84 6.20
CA GLU A 305 -10.81 20.64 6.59
C GLU A 305 -10.49 20.55 8.09
N LEU A 306 -11.47 20.13 8.91
CA LEU A 306 -11.31 19.92 10.35
C LEU A 306 -10.85 18.50 10.70
N MET A 307 -11.06 17.53 9.82
CA MET A 307 -10.75 16.13 10.10
C MET A 307 -9.26 15.83 10.39
N PRO A 308 -8.25 16.54 9.83
CA PRO A 308 -6.85 16.19 10.06
C PRO A 308 -6.39 16.45 11.49
N ASP A 309 -7.13 17.23 12.29
CA ASP A 309 -6.74 17.63 13.65
C ASP A 309 -6.48 16.41 14.58
N ILE A 310 -7.22 15.30 14.40
CA ILE A 310 -6.95 14.06 15.14
C ILE A 310 -5.60 13.42 14.76
N LEU A 311 -5.16 13.60 13.51
CA LEU A 311 -3.86 13.11 13.02
C LEU A 311 -2.72 14.02 13.48
N LEU A 312 -2.96 15.34 13.51
CA LEU A 312 -2.04 16.32 14.08
C LEU A 312 -1.85 16.10 15.59
N TRP A 313 -2.93 15.78 16.30
CA TRP A 313 -2.87 15.43 17.72
C TRP A 313 -1.94 14.23 17.97
N LEU A 314 -2.00 13.22 17.11
CA LEU A 314 -1.12 12.04 17.15
C LEU A 314 0.31 12.31 16.68
N GLY A 315 0.61 13.52 16.17
CA GLY A 315 1.93 13.88 15.64
C GLY A 315 2.28 13.20 14.31
N ILE A 316 1.28 12.70 13.56
CA ILE A 316 1.50 12.01 12.29
C ILE A 316 1.97 13.02 11.25
N LYS A 317 3.13 12.74 10.64
CA LYS A 317 3.73 13.56 9.56
C LYS A 317 3.71 12.86 8.21
N ARG A 318 3.68 11.53 8.20
CA ARG A 318 3.62 10.68 7.00
C ARG A 318 2.58 9.58 7.22
N ILE A 319 1.80 9.31 6.18
CA ILE A 319 0.88 8.18 6.07
C ILE A 319 1.37 7.33 4.90
N ASP A 320 1.77 6.09 5.18
CA ASP A 320 2.20 5.15 4.15
C ASP A 320 1.00 4.63 3.37
N TRP A 321 -0.11 4.33 4.05
CA TRP A 321 -1.33 3.78 3.46
C TRP A 321 -2.58 4.57 3.85
N LEU A 322 -3.04 5.47 2.99
CA LEU A 322 -4.35 6.11 3.15
C LEU A 322 -5.44 5.26 2.52
N LEU A 323 -6.23 4.57 3.36
CA LEU A 323 -7.32 3.70 2.94
C LEU A 323 -8.56 4.56 2.66
N SER A 324 -8.58 5.26 1.51
CA SER A 324 -9.65 6.19 1.14
C SER A 324 -9.72 6.46 -0.37
N MET A 325 -10.94 6.52 -0.90
CA MET A 325 -11.24 7.03 -2.26
C MET A 325 -11.74 8.47 -2.27
N SER A 326 -11.72 9.18 -1.15
CA SER A 326 -12.13 10.59 -1.12
C SER A 326 -10.97 11.54 -1.42
N SER A 327 -11.12 12.36 -2.48
CA SER A 327 -10.23 13.51 -2.77
C SER A 327 -10.27 14.51 -1.62
N ASP A 328 -11.46 14.92 -1.18
CA ASP A 328 -11.62 15.90 -0.09
C ASP A 328 -10.84 15.50 1.17
N LYS A 329 -10.89 14.21 1.53
CA LYS A 329 -10.11 13.67 2.65
C LYS A 329 -8.61 13.71 2.39
N TYR A 330 -8.19 13.30 1.21
CA TYR A 330 -6.77 13.34 0.81
C TYR A 330 -6.23 14.77 0.82
N ASP A 331 -6.95 15.71 0.20
CA ASP A 331 -6.56 17.11 0.09
C ASP A 331 -6.51 17.78 1.46
N ALA A 332 -7.50 17.55 2.32
CA ALA A 332 -7.47 18.06 3.70
C ALA A 332 -6.25 17.57 4.48
N ILE A 333 -5.86 16.29 4.34
CA ILE A 333 -4.66 15.72 4.99
C ILE A 333 -3.38 16.36 4.44
N ARG A 334 -3.26 16.48 3.12
CA ARG A 334 -2.07 17.06 2.46
C ARG A 334 -1.92 18.55 2.79
N ASN A 335 -3.02 19.30 2.77
CA ASN A 335 -3.06 20.71 3.14
C ASN A 335 -2.73 20.93 4.62
N ALA A 336 -3.03 19.95 5.47
CA ALA A 336 -2.53 19.91 6.85
C ALA A 336 -1.06 19.52 6.95
N GLY A 337 -0.28 19.50 5.86
CA GLY A 337 1.17 19.25 5.87
C GLY A 337 1.57 17.81 6.17
N ILE A 338 0.65 16.84 6.02
CA ILE A 338 0.94 15.41 6.20
C ILE A 338 1.27 14.81 4.83
N GLU A 339 2.38 14.11 4.73
CA GLU A 339 2.77 13.36 3.53
C GLU A 339 1.90 12.11 3.40
N VAL A 340 1.36 11.85 2.21
CA VAL A 340 0.61 10.62 1.92
C VAL A 340 1.34 9.89 0.81
N MET A 341 1.95 8.75 1.15
CA MET A 341 2.77 7.98 0.22
C MET A 341 1.91 7.20 -0.77
N GLN A 342 0.86 6.55 -0.27
CA GLN A 342 -0.07 5.81 -1.11
C GLN A 342 -1.51 6.01 -0.68
N ARG A 343 -2.41 5.98 -1.66
CA ARG A 343 -3.85 6.03 -1.48
C ARG A 343 -4.46 4.78 -2.08
N ILE A 344 -5.16 4.01 -1.26
CA ILE A 344 -5.67 2.69 -1.62
C ILE A 344 -7.19 2.75 -1.72
N SER A 345 -7.71 2.39 -2.89
CA SER A 345 -9.14 2.23 -3.16
C SER A 345 -9.68 0.91 -2.61
N ILE A 346 -10.99 0.84 -2.36
CA ILE A 346 -11.62 -0.44 -2.05
C ILE A 346 -11.59 -1.33 -3.31
N PRO A 347 -11.30 -2.63 -3.19
CA PRO A 347 -11.44 -3.59 -4.28
C PRO A 347 -12.86 -3.60 -4.88
N ASP A 348 -12.96 -3.77 -6.20
CA ASP A 348 -14.24 -3.77 -6.93
C ASP A 348 -15.18 -4.91 -6.49
N ASP A 349 -14.61 -6.06 -6.11
CA ASP A 349 -15.32 -7.25 -5.63
C ASP A 349 -15.97 -7.05 -4.25
N LEU A 350 -15.51 -6.06 -3.48
CA LEU A 350 -16.10 -5.69 -2.20
C LEU A 350 -17.21 -4.63 -2.33
N VAL A 351 -17.49 -4.13 -3.55
CA VAL A 351 -18.54 -3.12 -3.78
C VAL A 351 -19.89 -3.81 -4.02
N PRO A 352 -20.90 -3.61 -3.15
CA PRO A 352 -22.24 -4.18 -3.37
C PRO A 352 -22.86 -3.70 -4.68
N GLY A 353 -23.64 -4.55 -5.34
CA GLY A 353 -24.27 -4.24 -6.63
C GLY A 353 -25.10 -2.95 -6.63
N ALA A 354 -25.90 -2.72 -5.58
CA ALA A 354 -26.71 -1.50 -5.45
C ALA A 354 -25.87 -0.23 -5.13
N ALA A 355 -24.68 -0.40 -4.56
CA ALA A 355 -23.75 0.70 -4.25
C ALA A 355 -22.94 1.16 -5.49
N GLN A 356 -22.99 0.42 -6.61
CA GLN A 356 -22.35 0.81 -7.87
C GLN A 356 -22.83 2.17 -8.38
N ILE A 357 -24.09 2.55 -8.14
CA ILE A 357 -24.63 3.87 -8.53
C ILE A 357 -23.96 4.98 -7.71
N GLU A 358 -23.81 4.78 -6.40
CA GLU A 358 -23.11 5.73 -5.52
C GLU A 358 -21.64 5.86 -5.93
N ILE A 359 -20.98 4.74 -6.24
CA ILE A 359 -19.59 4.75 -6.69
C ILE A 359 -19.47 5.50 -8.00
N LYS A 360 -20.27 5.16 -9.03
CA LYS A 360 -20.30 5.87 -10.32
C LYS A 360 -20.59 7.36 -10.17
N ALA A 361 -21.48 7.76 -9.25
CA ALA A 361 -21.78 9.16 -8.99
C ALA A 361 -20.59 9.91 -8.39
N LYS A 362 -19.93 9.33 -7.38
CA LYS A 362 -18.74 9.89 -6.75
C LYS A 362 -17.61 10.00 -7.77
N VAL A 363 -17.40 8.93 -8.52
CA VAL A 363 -16.41 8.78 -9.59
C VAL A 363 -16.64 9.91 -10.62
N SER A 364 -17.88 10.14 -11.07
CA SER A 364 -18.25 11.19 -12.04
C SER A 364 -18.11 12.61 -11.51
N ALA A 365 -18.26 12.82 -10.20
CA ALA A 365 -18.09 14.12 -9.55
C ALA A 365 -16.63 14.46 -9.17
N GLY A 366 -15.64 13.70 -9.68
CA GLY A 366 -14.22 13.96 -9.47
C GLY A 366 -13.61 13.22 -8.26
N TYR A 367 -14.36 12.34 -7.60
CA TYR A 367 -13.81 11.43 -6.58
C TYR A 367 -13.17 10.22 -7.30
N HIS A 368 -12.02 10.44 -7.93
CA HIS A 368 -11.39 9.47 -8.84
C HIS A 368 -11.15 8.08 -8.22
N THR A 369 -11.75 7.06 -8.85
CA THR A 369 -11.08 5.98 -9.58
C THR A 369 -11.98 5.65 -10.79
N GLU A 370 -11.77 6.31 -11.93
CA GLU A 370 -12.67 6.23 -13.10
C GLU A 370 -12.06 5.37 -14.24
N SER A 371 -12.77 4.31 -14.63
CA SER A 371 -13.22 3.95 -16.01
C SER A 371 -12.31 4.09 -17.25
N ILE A 372 -11.16 3.43 -17.27
CA ILE A 372 -10.76 2.63 -18.45
C ILE A 372 -11.01 1.16 -18.06
N SER A 373 -11.37 0.27 -18.98
CA SER A 373 -11.44 -1.15 -18.60
C SER A 373 -10.10 -1.54 -17.96
N THR A 374 -10.14 -2.17 -16.77
CA THR A 374 -8.93 -2.65 -16.09
C THR A 374 -8.06 -3.48 -17.04
N GLU A 375 -8.69 -4.12 -18.02
CA GLU A 375 -8.03 -4.89 -19.07
C GLU A 375 -7.23 -4.03 -20.06
N ASP A 376 -7.75 -2.88 -20.53
CA ASP A 376 -7.03 -2.02 -21.48
C ASP A 376 -5.85 -1.29 -20.81
N ILE A 377 -6.01 -0.84 -19.55
CA ILE A 377 -4.87 -0.32 -18.78
C ILE A 377 -3.84 -1.43 -18.60
N ASN A 378 -4.27 -2.64 -18.22
CA ASN A 378 -3.36 -3.77 -18.02
C ASN A 378 -2.61 -4.14 -19.30
N LYS A 379 -3.26 -4.14 -20.47
CA LYS A 379 -2.61 -4.37 -21.76
C LYS A 379 -1.57 -3.29 -22.07
N GLN A 380 -1.89 -2.02 -21.81
CA GLN A 380 -0.93 -0.92 -22.00
C GLN A 380 0.27 -1.05 -21.06
N ILE A 381 0.07 -1.16 -19.74
CA ILE A 381 1.17 -1.15 -18.76
C ILE A 381 2.04 -2.42 -18.79
N ARG A 382 1.63 -3.47 -19.51
CA ARG A 382 2.39 -4.71 -19.66
C ARG A 382 3.29 -4.72 -20.90
N SER A 383 3.24 -3.72 -21.78
CA SER A 383 4.16 -3.64 -22.92
C SER A 383 5.57 -3.19 -22.50
N LEU A 384 6.59 -3.57 -23.28
CA LEU A 384 7.96 -3.08 -23.09
C LEU A 384 8.03 -1.57 -23.34
N GLU A 385 7.26 -1.08 -24.32
CA GLU A 385 7.16 0.33 -24.66
C GLU A 385 6.65 1.17 -23.48
N ALA A 386 5.66 0.67 -22.75
CA ALA A 386 5.09 1.39 -21.62
C ALA A 386 6.11 1.61 -20.49
N VAL A 387 7.04 0.68 -20.27
CA VAL A 387 8.12 0.86 -19.28
C VAL A 387 8.96 2.08 -19.62
N ARG A 388 9.41 2.20 -20.88
CA ARG A 388 10.22 3.34 -21.34
C ARG A 388 9.39 4.62 -21.43
N GLU A 389 8.16 4.56 -21.95
CA GLU A 389 7.27 5.73 -22.09
C GLU A 389 6.97 6.37 -20.73
N ARG A 390 6.53 5.57 -19.75
CA ARG A 390 6.16 6.07 -18.43
C ARG A 390 7.38 6.52 -17.62
N SER A 391 8.51 5.81 -17.74
CA SER A 391 9.77 6.23 -17.13
C SER A 391 10.26 7.57 -17.68
N ASN A 392 10.15 7.78 -19.00
CA ASN A 392 10.51 9.06 -19.62
C ASN A 392 9.65 10.22 -19.11
N ARG A 393 8.36 10.00 -18.84
CA ARG A 393 7.52 11.06 -18.25
C ARG A 393 8.04 11.52 -16.89
N VAL A 394 8.52 10.59 -16.05
CA VAL A 394 9.19 10.94 -14.78
C VAL A 394 10.52 11.65 -15.05
N PHE A 395 11.32 11.15 -15.99
CA PHE A 395 12.61 11.75 -16.34
C PHE A 395 12.48 13.18 -16.92
N GLU A 396 11.39 13.49 -17.64
CA GLU A 396 11.08 14.84 -18.09
C GLU A 396 10.74 15.78 -16.93
N LEU A 397 10.13 15.29 -15.84
CA LEU A 397 10.02 16.06 -14.59
C LEU A 397 11.40 16.31 -13.98
N ALA A 398 12.31 15.33 -14.05
CA ALA A 398 13.70 15.46 -13.56
C ALA A 398 14.46 16.55 -14.31
N LYS A 399 14.41 16.57 -15.64
CA LYS A 399 15.05 17.62 -16.46
C LYS A 399 14.52 19.03 -16.14
N ARG A 400 13.26 19.14 -15.71
CA ARG A 400 12.61 20.41 -15.34
C ARG A 400 12.80 20.76 -13.86
N GLY A 401 13.56 19.96 -13.09
CA GLY A 401 13.76 20.16 -11.66
C GLY A 401 12.52 19.95 -10.80
N LYS A 402 11.52 19.21 -11.30
CA LYS A 402 10.20 19.00 -10.68
C LYS A 402 10.03 17.67 -9.92
N LEU A 403 11.08 16.84 -9.86
CA LEU A 403 11.05 15.66 -8.98
C LEU A 403 10.95 16.06 -7.51
N VAL A 404 10.23 15.25 -6.75
CA VAL A 404 9.93 15.44 -5.32
C VAL A 404 11.11 14.97 -4.47
N HIS A 405 11.76 13.87 -4.84
CA HIS A 405 12.77 13.23 -3.99
C HIS A 405 14.20 13.40 -4.49
N PHE A 406 14.40 13.60 -5.80
CA PHE A 406 15.74 13.75 -6.39
C PHE A 406 15.94 15.07 -7.13
N THR A 407 17.21 15.43 -7.29
CA THR A 407 17.70 16.40 -8.26
C THR A 407 18.54 15.68 -9.30
N LEU A 408 18.42 16.10 -10.57
CA LEU A 408 19.16 15.54 -11.69
C LEU A 408 20.25 16.52 -12.12
N ASP A 409 21.49 16.04 -12.21
CA ASP A 409 22.64 16.77 -12.76
C ASP A 409 23.28 15.98 -13.91
N LEU A 410 22.87 16.29 -15.13
CA LEU A 410 23.42 15.64 -16.33
C LEU A 410 24.88 16.03 -16.62
N SER A 411 25.42 17.08 -15.99
CA SER A 411 26.85 17.40 -16.12
C SER A 411 27.75 16.34 -15.50
N LYS A 412 27.20 15.49 -14.61
CA LYS A 412 27.88 14.35 -13.99
C LYS A 412 27.80 13.06 -14.79
N LEU A 413 26.95 13.00 -15.82
CA LEU A 413 26.78 11.80 -16.65
C LEU A 413 28.10 11.27 -17.26
N PRO A 414 29.06 12.11 -17.70
CA PRO A 414 30.36 11.63 -18.19
C PRO A 414 31.12 10.75 -17.19
N ALA A 415 31.02 11.04 -15.88
CA ALA A 415 31.68 10.23 -14.85
C ALA A 415 31.06 8.82 -14.76
N ALA A 416 29.75 8.71 -14.90
CA ALA A 416 29.07 7.41 -14.98
C ALA A 416 29.48 6.63 -16.24
N VAL A 417 29.57 7.30 -17.40
CA VAL A 417 30.04 6.69 -18.66
C VAL A 417 31.48 6.19 -18.51
N GLU A 418 32.39 7.01 -17.96
CA GLU A 418 33.79 6.63 -17.76
C GLU A 418 33.94 5.40 -16.86
N ALA A 419 33.20 5.34 -15.74
CA ALA A 419 33.21 4.19 -14.84
C ALA A 419 32.76 2.90 -15.57
N VAL A 420 31.73 3.02 -16.41
CA VAL A 420 31.20 1.89 -17.20
C VAL A 420 32.18 1.45 -18.28
N VAL A 421 32.78 2.39 -19.01
CA VAL A 421 33.84 2.11 -20.00
C VAL A 421 35.04 1.42 -19.36
N LYS A 422 35.48 1.89 -18.19
CA LYS A 422 36.58 1.28 -17.42
C LYS A 422 36.25 -0.16 -17.02
N SER A 423 35.03 -0.41 -16.54
CA SER A 423 34.55 -1.76 -16.20
C SER A 423 34.58 -2.69 -17.42
N ILE A 424 34.11 -2.20 -18.58
CA ILE A 424 34.09 -2.96 -19.83
C ILE A 424 35.51 -3.26 -20.32
N LYS A 425 36.40 -2.25 -20.41
CA LYS A 425 37.79 -2.44 -20.86
C LYS A 425 38.55 -3.45 -19.97
N THR A 426 38.26 -3.45 -18.67
CA THR A 426 38.87 -4.38 -17.71
C THR A 426 38.36 -5.81 -17.87
N THR A 427 37.04 -5.97 -18.03
CA THR A 427 36.41 -7.31 -18.03
C THR A 427 36.42 -7.96 -19.42
N TYR A 428 36.22 -7.15 -20.47
CA TYR A 428 36.10 -7.58 -21.86
C TYR A 428 37.03 -6.73 -22.74
N PRO A 429 38.36 -6.89 -22.64
CA PRO A 429 39.32 -6.08 -23.38
C PRO A 429 39.17 -6.20 -24.91
N LYS A 430 38.60 -7.30 -25.40
CA LYS A 430 38.29 -7.55 -26.82
C LYS A 430 36.87 -7.14 -27.24
N LEU A 431 36.08 -6.56 -26.33
CA LEU A 431 34.68 -6.17 -26.53
C LEU A 431 33.73 -7.31 -26.93
N ASN A 432 34.13 -8.57 -26.70
CA ASN A 432 33.27 -9.75 -26.83
C ASN A 432 32.38 -9.88 -25.58
N ILE A 433 31.41 -8.98 -25.44
CA ILE A 433 30.55 -8.89 -24.28
C ILE A 433 29.29 -9.76 -24.54
N PRO A 434 29.01 -10.76 -23.69
CA PRO A 434 27.77 -11.52 -23.78
C PRO A 434 26.56 -10.67 -23.37
N PHE A 435 25.35 -11.21 -23.57
CA PHE A 435 24.15 -10.53 -23.08
C PHE A 435 24.10 -10.60 -21.55
N HIS A 436 23.54 -9.56 -20.93
CA HIS A 436 23.28 -9.58 -19.50
C HIS A 436 22.26 -10.67 -19.17
N SER A 437 22.67 -11.66 -18.38
CA SER A 437 21.91 -12.90 -18.25
C SER A 437 22.25 -13.64 -16.97
N ARG A 438 21.26 -14.40 -16.46
CA ARG A 438 21.45 -15.31 -15.33
C ARG A 438 22.52 -16.35 -15.60
N MET A 439 22.79 -16.69 -16.86
CA MET A 439 23.81 -17.67 -17.25
C MET A 439 25.20 -17.35 -16.71
N ARG A 440 25.52 -16.05 -16.57
CA ARG A 440 26.82 -15.58 -16.07
C ARG A 440 27.07 -15.98 -14.61
N HIS A 441 26.02 -16.29 -13.85
CA HIS A 441 26.12 -16.75 -12.47
C HIS A 441 26.39 -18.26 -12.35
N PHE A 442 26.40 -18.97 -13.47
CA PHE A 442 26.86 -20.37 -13.56
C PHE A 442 28.27 -20.48 -14.14
N GLU A 443 28.97 -19.35 -14.31
CA GLU A 443 30.37 -19.36 -14.75
C GLU A 443 31.29 -19.40 -13.54
N ILE A 444 32.13 -20.43 -13.50
CA ILE A 444 33.12 -20.67 -12.44
C ILE A 444 34.48 -20.68 -13.14
N ASP A 445 35.39 -19.78 -12.75
CA ASP A 445 36.73 -19.66 -13.33
C ASP A 445 36.75 -19.57 -14.87
N GLY A 446 35.74 -18.89 -15.44
CA GLY A 446 35.59 -18.72 -16.89
C GLY A 446 34.95 -19.90 -17.62
N VAL A 447 34.49 -20.92 -16.89
CA VAL A 447 33.81 -22.10 -17.42
C VAL A 447 32.32 -22.04 -17.11
N ASN A 448 31.47 -22.10 -18.15
CA ASN A 448 30.02 -22.18 -17.98
C ASN A 448 29.59 -23.63 -17.67
N THR A 449 29.26 -23.90 -16.41
CA THR A 449 28.93 -25.27 -15.95
C THR A 449 27.61 -25.78 -16.52
N VAL A 450 26.63 -24.89 -16.75
CA VAL A 450 25.37 -25.24 -17.41
C VAL A 450 25.63 -25.73 -18.83
N HIS A 451 26.49 -25.03 -19.58
CA HIS A 451 26.86 -25.46 -20.92
C HIS A 451 27.50 -26.85 -20.89
N GLN A 452 28.51 -27.07 -20.03
CA GLN A 452 29.18 -28.38 -19.91
C GLN A 452 28.22 -29.51 -19.58
N ILE A 453 27.37 -29.34 -18.55
CA ILE A 453 26.45 -30.40 -18.15
C ILE A 453 25.36 -30.63 -19.19
N SER A 454 24.93 -29.58 -19.90
CA SER A 454 23.89 -29.72 -20.93
C SER A 454 24.33 -30.60 -22.10
N GLN A 455 25.63 -30.66 -22.41
CA GLN A 455 26.20 -31.55 -23.44
C GLN A 455 26.15 -33.02 -23.03
N THR A 456 26.04 -33.33 -21.73
CA THR A 456 25.91 -34.70 -21.24
C THR A 456 24.49 -35.26 -21.37
N TRP A 457 23.50 -34.40 -21.59
CA TRP A 457 22.11 -34.82 -21.70
C TRP A 457 21.85 -35.53 -23.03
N ARG A 458 21.39 -36.78 -22.95
CA ARG A 458 20.95 -37.59 -24.09
C ARG A 458 19.58 -37.14 -24.58
N CYS A 459 19.55 -36.04 -25.32
CA CYS A 459 18.34 -35.45 -25.90
C CYS A 459 18.69 -34.63 -27.16
N ASP A 460 17.68 -34.26 -27.94
CA ASP A 460 17.86 -33.38 -29.09
C ASP A 460 18.20 -31.93 -28.66
N PRO A 461 18.73 -31.09 -29.58
CA PRO A 461 19.10 -29.71 -29.25
C PRO A 461 17.96 -28.84 -28.72
N THR A 462 16.73 -29.07 -29.19
CA THR A 462 15.54 -28.32 -28.74
C THR A 462 15.25 -28.65 -27.28
N GLU A 463 15.18 -29.93 -26.92
CA GLU A 463 14.97 -30.38 -25.55
C GLU A 463 16.10 -29.94 -24.61
N ARG A 464 17.35 -29.92 -25.08
CA ARG A 464 18.47 -29.34 -24.32
C ARG A 464 18.18 -27.87 -23.98
N THR A 465 17.75 -27.09 -24.96
CA THR A 465 17.39 -25.67 -24.78
C THR A 465 16.22 -25.51 -23.82
N ARG A 466 15.19 -26.38 -23.89
CA ARG A 466 14.06 -26.39 -22.94
C ARG A 466 14.53 -26.56 -21.50
N ARG A 467 15.45 -27.50 -21.26
CA ARG A 467 16.00 -27.77 -19.92
C ARG A 467 16.85 -26.62 -19.38
N VAL A 468 17.57 -25.91 -20.26
CA VAL A 468 18.29 -24.69 -19.87
C VAL A 468 17.29 -23.59 -19.46
N ILE A 469 16.23 -23.38 -20.24
CA ILE A 469 15.18 -22.39 -19.91
C ILE A 469 14.44 -22.74 -18.61
N ASP A 470 14.19 -24.03 -18.35
CA ASP A 470 13.64 -24.51 -17.07
C ASP A 470 14.49 -24.03 -15.89
N LEU A 471 15.79 -24.31 -15.92
CA LEU A 471 16.74 -23.91 -14.88
C LEU A 471 16.79 -22.39 -14.73
N ILE A 472 16.94 -21.65 -15.83
CA ILE A 472 17.04 -20.19 -15.82
C ILE A 472 15.78 -19.55 -15.23
N THR A 473 14.61 -20.08 -15.55
CA THR A 473 13.33 -19.54 -15.04
C THR A 473 13.30 -19.62 -13.52
N VAL A 474 13.58 -20.80 -12.95
CA VAL A 474 13.64 -20.98 -11.49
C VAL A 474 14.75 -20.12 -10.89
N ALA A 475 15.94 -20.10 -11.50
CA ALA A 475 17.09 -19.36 -11.00
C ALA A 475 16.89 -17.84 -10.99
N CYS A 476 16.12 -17.28 -11.95
CA CYS A 476 15.75 -15.87 -11.96
C CYS A 476 14.68 -15.57 -10.90
N LEU A 477 13.63 -16.39 -10.82
CA LEU A 477 12.53 -16.21 -9.86
C LEU A 477 12.95 -16.38 -8.40
N LEU A 478 14.10 -16.99 -8.13
CA LEU A 478 14.64 -17.14 -6.77
C LEU A 478 15.78 -16.17 -6.45
N ASP A 479 16.16 -15.31 -7.41
CA ASP A 479 17.22 -14.30 -7.32
C ASP A 479 16.79 -13.03 -6.56
N ALA A 480 16.01 -13.20 -5.49
CA ALA A 480 15.69 -12.12 -4.56
C ALA A 480 16.81 -11.95 -3.53
N GLY A 481 16.82 -10.83 -2.79
CA GLY A 481 17.84 -10.56 -1.78
C GLY A 481 18.02 -11.73 -0.79
N ALA A 482 19.27 -12.17 -0.59
CA ALA A 482 19.60 -13.26 0.31
C ALA A 482 19.73 -12.82 1.78
N GLY A 483 19.82 -11.51 2.03
CA GLY A 483 20.28 -10.95 3.30
C GLY A 483 21.81 -10.86 3.37
N PRO A 484 22.34 -10.15 4.37
CA PRO A 484 23.78 -9.94 4.52
C PRO A 484 24.52 -11.18 5.04
N ASP A 485 23.83 -12.05 5.78
CA ASP A 485 24.46 -13.14 6.55
C ASP A 485 24.45 -14.50 5.83
N TRP A 486 23.55 -14.68 4.85
CA TRP A 486 23.41 -15.96 4.17
C TRP A 486 24.58 -16.26 3.23
N LYS A 487 25.03 -17.52 3.25
CA LYS A 487 26.05 -18.07 2.36
C LYS A 487 25.68 -19.48 1.89
N TYR A 488 26.19 -19.84 0.71
CA TYR A 488 26.11 -21.17 0.15
C TYR A 488 27.50 -21.79 0.09
N VAL A 489 27.65 -23.04 0.50
CA VAL A 489 28.90 -23.80 0.35
C VAL A 489 28.68 -24.89 -0.68
N ASP A 490 29.36 -24.82 -1.83
CA ASP A 490 29.23 -25.82 -2.89
C ASP A 490 29.94 -27.13 -2.54
N ALA A 491 29.77 -28.16 -3.39
CA ALA A 491 30.34 -29.50 -3.16
C ALA A 491 31.87 -29.50 -3.08
N ASP A 492 32.53 -28.51 -3.70
CA ASP A 492 33.98 -28.32 -3.67
C ASP A 492 34.44 -27.52 -2.44
N GLY A 493 33.52 -27.10 -1.57
CA GLY A 493 33.79 -26.33 -0.35
C GLY A 493 33.91 -24.83 -0.57
N ASN A 494 33.65 -24.30 -1.77
CA ASN A 494 33.73 -22.88 -2.03
C ASN A 494 32.52 -22.15 -1.44
N THR A 495 32.77 -21.04 -0.76
CA THR A 495 31.71 -20.20 -0.19
C THR A 495 31.29 -19.13 -1.19
N ARG A 496 29.99 -19.07 -1.47
CA ARG A 496 29.35 -18.07 -2.33
C ARG A 496 28.27 -17.33 -1.57
N VAL A 497 28.06 -16.07 -1.90
CA VAL A 497 27.07 -15.20 -1.24
C VAL A 497 26.18 -14.54 -2.28
N ARG A 498 25.08 -13.94 -1.81
CA ARG A 498 24.16 -13.14 -2.65
C ARG A 498 23.72 -13.91 -3.91
N SER A 499 23.74 -13.26 -5.07
CA SER A 499 23.12 -13.75 -6.30
C SER A 499 23.85 -14.98 -6.87
N GLU A 500 25.17 -14.99 -6.77
CA GLU A 500 26.06 -16.08 -7.18
C GLU A 500 25.83 -17.34 -6.31
N GLY A 501 25.66 -17.16 -4.99
CA GLY A 501 25.30 -18.26 -4.09
C GLY A 501 23.90 -18.82 -4.37
N LEU A 502 22.92 -17.94 -4.60
CA LEU A 502 21.55 -18.36 -4.95
C LEU A 502 21.50 -19.15 -6.26
N ALA A 503 22.24 -18.72 -7.29
CA ALA A 503 22.33 -19.43 -8.56
C ALA A 503 22.88 -20.85 -8.36
N THR A 504 23.96 -20.97 -7.59
CA THR A 504 24.63 -22.25 -7.32
C THR A 504 23.70 -23.19 -6.55
N ALA A 505 23.01 -22.69 -5.52
CA ALA A 505 22.02 -23.49 -4.78
C ALA A 505 20.89 -24.02 -5.68
N VAL A 506 20.33 -23.18 -6.55
CA VAL A 506 19.28 -23.59 -7.49
C VAL A 506 19.81 -24.60 -8.50
N PHE A 507 21.04 -24.43 -8.97
CA PHE A 507 21.67 -25.39 -9.88
C PHE A 507 21.80 -26.77 -9.25
N ASP A 508 22.29 -26.87 -8.02
CA ASP A 508 22.44 -28.14 -7.31
C ASP A 508 21.08 -28.80 -7.01
N MET A 509 20.05 -28.00 -6.69
CA MET A 509 18.67 -28.48 -6.57
C MET A 509 18.12 -29.01 -7.91
N PHE A 510 18.44 -28.35 -9.02
CA PHE A 510 18.03 -28.79 -10.36
C PHE A 510 18.73 -30.09 -10.77
N LEU A 511 20.03 -30.22 -10.52
CA LEU A 511 20.79 -31.44 -10.82
C LEU A 511 20.32 -32.65 -9.97
N SER A 512 19.90 -32.39 -8.73
CA SER A 512 19.33 -33.42 -7.86
C SER A 512 17.86 -33.74 -8.13
N GLY A 513 17.25 -33.15 -9.17
CA GLY A 513 15.88 -33.45 -9.59
C GLY A 513 14.77 -32.87 -8.73
N GLN A 514 15.08 -31.92 -7.82
CA GLN A 514 14.09 -31.37 -6.87
C GLN A 514 12.90 -30.69 -7.55
N PHE A 515 13.07 -30.20 -8.78
CA PHE A 515 12.03 -29.48 -9.52
C PHE A 515 11.25 -30.37 -10.51
N SER A 516 11.62 -31.66 -10.63
CA SER A 516 10.98 -32.60 -11.56
C SER A 516 10.02 -33.52 -10.81
N SER A 517 8.88 -33.82 -11.43
CA SER A 517 7.97 -34.85 -10.93
C SER A 517 8.36 -36.28 -11.35
N ASP A 518 9.46 -36.44 -12.09
CA ASP A 518 9.86 -37.68 -12.76
C ASP A 518 11.34 -37.94 -12.56
N GLU A 519 11.63 -38.99 -11.80
CA GLU A 519 13.00 -39.37 -11.41
C GLU A 519 13.84 -39.83 -12.62
N ALA A 520 13.22 -40.27 -13.71
CA ALA A 520 13.94 -40.65 -14.93
C ALA A 520 14.41 -39.42 -15.72
N VAL A 521 13.85 -38.24 -15.45
CA VAL A 521 14.20 -36.97 -16.09
C VAL A 521 14.47 -35.90 -15.02
N PRO A 522 15.58 -36.01 -14.27
CA PRO A 522 15.84 -35.13 -13.12
C PRO A 522 16.13 -33.68 -13.56
N HIS A 523 16.76 -33.48 -14.71
CA HIS A 523 17.11 -32.15 -15.24
C HIS A 523 15.94 -31.50 -15.98
N ARG A 524 14.78 -31.42 -15.30
CA ARG A 524 13.54 -30.82 -15.80
C ARG A 524 12.84 -30.08 -14.66
N VAL A 525 12.21 -28.97 -14.98
CA VAL A 525 11.26 -28.28 -14.10
C VAL A 525 9.86 -28.55 -14.66
N ASN A 526 8.89 -28.93 -13.84
CA ASN A 526 7.48 -29.00 -14.28
C ASN A 526 6.50 -28.64 -13.14
N SER A 527 5.26 -28.31 -13.49
CA SER A 527 4.27 -27.84 -12.51
C SER A 527 4.05 -28.84 -11.37
N LEU A 528 3.98 -30.14 -11.67
CA LEU A 528 3.80 -31.19 -10.66
C LEU A 528 4.99 -31.29 -9.69
N GLY A 529 6.22 -31.17 -10.18
CA GLY A 529 7.42 -31.17 -9.34
C GLY A 529 7.45 -29.96 -8.42
N LEU A 530 7.15 -28.78 -8.97
CA LEU A 530 7.08 -27.54 -8.21
C LEU A 530 5.99 -27.56 -7.12
N LYS A 531 4.79 -28.10 -7.40
CA LYS A 531 3.71 -28.23 -6.41
C LYS A 531 4.06 -29.15 -5.23
N LYS A 532 4.87 -30.18 -5.48
CA LYS A 532 5.31 -31.14 -4.46
C LYS A 532 6.44 -30.61 -3.57
N LEU A 533 7.03 -29.46 -3.91
CA LEU A 533 8.07 -28.87 -3.08
C LEU A 533 7.52 -28.45 -1.72
N GLU A 534 8.23 -28.87 -0.69
CA GLU A 534 7.96 -28.52 0.71
C GLU A 534 8.97 -27.48 1.21
N LEU A 535 8.62 -26.77 2.28
CA LEU A 535 9.51 -25.77 2.88
C LEU A 535 10.85 -26.37 3.31
N SER A 536 10.85 -27.61 3.80
CA SER A 536 12.05 -28.34 4.22
C SER A 536 13.01 -28.59 3.05
N ALA A 537 12.50 -28.83 1.84
CA ALA A 537 13.32 -29.02 0.64
C ALA A 537 14.02 -27.72 0.23
N ILE A 538 13.30 -26.58 0.29
CA ILE A 538 13.89 -25.25 0.05
C ILE A 538 14.94 -24.94 1.12
N GLN A 539 14.63 -25.17 2.40
CA GLN A 539 15.58 -24.93 3.49
C GLN A 539 16.85 -25.76 3.32
N LYS A 540 16.71 -27.05 2.99
CA LYS A 540 17.86 -27.92 2.74
C LYS A 540 18.65 -27.47 1.51
N GLY A 541 17.99 -27.22 0.39
CA GLY A 541 18.62 -26.83 -0.87
C GLY A 541 19.39 -25.50 -0.78
N PHE A 542 18.88 -24.55 0.00
CA PHE A 542 19.56 -23.28 0.29
C PHE A 542 20.41 -23.30 1.57
N GLN A 543 20.62 -24.46 2.21
CA GLN A 543 21.41 -24.61 3.43
C GLN A 543 20.97 -23.68 4.58
N VAL A 544 19.66 -23.41 4.68
CA VAL A 544 19.09 -22.50 5.66
C VAL A 544 19.10 -23.12 7.04
N SER A 545 19.66 -22.39 8.00
CA SER A 545 19.68 -22.77 9.41
C SER A 545 19.60 -21.55 10.31
N LYS A 546 19.57 -21.75 11.64
CA LYS A 546 19.64 -20.63 12.61
C LYS A 546 20.93 -19.82 12.48
N THR A 547 22.02 -20.45 12.04
CA THR A 547 23.34 -19.82 11.87
C THR A 547 23.63 -19.42 10.42
N ASN A 548 22.73 -19.74 9.48
CA ASN A 548 22.79 -19.36 8.07
C ASN A 548 21.40 -18.94 7.57
N PRO A 549 20.84 -17.82 8.08
CA PRO A 549 19.48 -17.42 7.79
C PRO A 549 19.36 -16.82 6.37
N LEU A 550 18.45 -17.35 5.55
CA LEU A 550 18.09 -16.77 4.26
C LEU A 550 16.83 -15.90 4.41
N VAL A 551 16.87 -14.65 3.93
CA VAL A 551 15.69 -13.77 3.93
C VAL A 551 14.64 -14.31 2.94
N GLY A 552 13.37 -14.42 3.36
CA GLY A 552 12.24 -14.69 2.45
C GLY A 552 12.11 -16.13 1.95
N VAL A 553 12.48 -17.14 2.75
CA VAL A 553 12.40 -18.57 2.36
C VAL A 553 10.97 -19.02 2.03
N LYS A 554 9.99 -18.65 2.87
CA LYS A 554 8.57 -18.95 2.62
C LYS A 554 8.06 -18.27 1.35
N GLY A 555 8.48 -17.03 1.11
CA GLY A 555 8.15 -16.28 -0.11
C GLY A 555 8.64 -16.98 -1.37
N ARG A 556 9.87 -17.51 -1.35
CA ARG A 556 10.45 -18.31 -2.45
C ARG A 556 9.65 -19.57 -2.75
N LEU A 557 9.25 -20.33 -1.73
CA LEU A 557 8.38 -21.48 -1.93
C LEU A 557 7.06 -21.07 -2.59
N GLY A 558 6.43 -20.00 -2.08
CA GLY A 558 5.19 -19.47 -2.66
C GLY A 558 5.33 -19.02 -4.11
N ILE A 559 6.48 -18.47 -4.52
CA ILE A 559 6.78 -18.14 -5.91
C ILE A 559 6.80 -19.40 -6.80
N LEU A 560 7.41 -20.49 -6.33
CA LEU A 560 7.48 -21.75 -7.08
C LEU A 560 6.11 -22.43 -7.22
N HIS A 561 5.29 -22.39 -6.17
CA HIS A 561 3.92 -22.90 -6.24
C HIS A 561 3.07 -22.07 -7.22
N ARG A 562 3.17 -20.75 -7.19
CA ARG A 562 2.48 -19.89 -8.16
C ARG A 562 3.03 -20.03 -9.58
N LEU A 563 4.33 -20.34 -9.73
CA LEU A 563 4.89 -20.73 -11.03
C LEU A 563 4.19 -21.99 -11.53
N ALA A 564 3.99 -23.01 -10.70
CA ALA A 564 3.27 -24.21 -11.11
C ALA A 564 1.84 -23.91 -11.61
N GLU A 565 1.11 -23.05 -10.91
CA GLU A 565 -0.22 -22.58 -11.33
C GLU A 565 -0.18 -21.81 -12.66
N ALA A 566 0.81 -20.93 -12.83
CA ALA A 566 1.01 -20.15 -14.06
C ALA A 566 1.27 -21.05 -15.27
N LEU A 567 2.11 -22.08 -15.09
CA LEU A 567 2.45 -23.06 -16.12
C LEU A 567 1.20 -23.83 -16.59
N GLU A 568 0.33 -24.23 -15.67
CA GLU A 568 -0.90 -24.96 -16.00
C GLU A 568 -1.99 -24.07 -16.59
N SER A 569 -2.04 -22.81 -16.18
CA SER A 569 -3.08 -21.87 -16.64
C SER A 569 -2.78 -21.28 -18.02
N SER A 570 -1.56 -21.46 -18.53
CA SER A 570 -1.12 -20.86 -19.81
C SER A 570 -0.50 -21.89 -20.77
N PRO A 571 -1.27 -22.91 -21.20
CA PRO A 571 -0.76 -24.00 -22.03
C PRO A 571 -0.27 -23.55 -23.41
N GLU A 572 -0.69 -22.37 -23.90
CA GLU A 572 -0.16 -21.74 -25.12
C GLU A 572 1.37 -21.57 -25.05
N PHE A 573 1.87 -21.18 -23.89
CA PHE A 573 3.30 -20.88 -23.68
C PHE A 573 4.07 -22.06 -23.07
N PHE A 574 3.40 -22.89 -22.25
CA PHE A 574 4.07 -23.86 -21.37
C PHE A 574 3.71 -25.33 -21.63
N GLY A 575 2.95 -25.60 -22.70
CA GLY A 575 2.52 -26.95 -23.07
C GLY A 575 1.34 -27.47 -22.23
N THR A 576 0.72 -28.58 -22.68
CA THR A 576 -0.48 -29.16 -22.08
C THR A 576 -0.23 -30.47 -21.33
N GLU A 577 0.65 -31.34 -21.85
CA GLU A 577 0.91 -32.65 -21.26
C GLU A 577 1.91 -32.57 -20.09
N ILE A 578 2.96 -31.76 -20.27
CA ILE A 578 3.98 -31.50 -19.24
C ILE A 578 4.12 -29.98 -19.13
N CYS A 579 3.39 -29.35 -18.21
CA CYS A 579 3.44 -27.91 -18.04
C CYS A 579 4.81 -27.49 -17.48
N ARG A 580 5.66 -26.85 -18.30
CA ARG A 580 7.04 -26.46 -17.92
C ARG A 580 7.50 -25.16 -18.60
N PRO A 581 8.41 -24.39 -17.97
CA PRO A 581 8.92 -23.14 -18.55
C PRO A 581 9.60 -23.35 -19.91
N GLY A 582 10.29 -24.47 -20.10
CA GLY A 582 11.05 -24.78 -21.31
C GLY A 582 10.23 -24.81 -22.59
N TYR A 583 8.90 -24.99 -22.53
CA TYR A 583 8.04 -24.91 -23.72
C TYR A 583 7.93 -23.50 -24.33
N ILE A 584 8.50 -22.47 -23.68
CA ILE A 584 8.76 -21.18 -24.33
C ILE A 584 9.57 -21.39 -25.62
N VAL A 585 10.50 -22.36 -25.69
CA VAL A 585 11.24 -22.68 -26.93
C VAL A 585 10.28 -23.01 -28.06
N ASP A 586 9.28 -23.85 -27.82
CA ASP A 586 8.30 -24.26 -28.81
C ASP A 586 7.39 -23.12 -29.22
N TYR A 587 6.95 -22.31 -28.26
CA TYR A 587 6.17 -21.12 -28.53
C TYR A 587 6.95 -20.16 -29.43
N VAL A 588 8.22 -19.89 -29.13
CA VAL A 588 9.10 -19.02 -29.92
C VAL A 588 9.33 -19.60 -31.32
N ASN A 589 9.64 -20.89 -31.43
CA ASN A 589 9.85 -21.56 -32.72
C ASN A 589 8.63 -21.47 -33.62
N LYS A 590 7.41 -21.59 -33.09
CA LYS A 590 6.16 -21.43 -33.86
C LYS A 590 5.97 -20.03 -34.43
N HIS A 591 6.58 -19.02 -33.83
CA HIS A 591 6.51 -17.62 -34.25
C HIS A 591 7.78 -17.14 -34.94
N THR A 592 8.75 -18.04 -35.15
CA THR A 592 10.01 -17.73 -35.83
C THR A 592 9.78 -17.80 -37.34
N VAL A 593 10.15 -16.73 -38.05
CA VAL A 593 10.07 -16.63 -39.51
C VAL A 593 11.48 -16.40 -40.04
N ASP A 594 11.94 -17.26 -40.97
CA ASP A 594 13.30 -17.21 -41.53
C ASP A 594 14.44 -17.19 -40.48
N GLY A 595 14.21 -17.84 -39.33
CA GLY A 595 15.16 -17.88 -38.21
C GLY A 595 15.15 -16.62 -37.34
N HIS A 596 14.23 -15.69 -37.57
CA HIS A 596 14.07 -14.45 -36.83
C HIS A 596 12.80 -14.43 -35.98
N VAL A 597 12.86 -13.81 -34.81
CA VAL A 597 11.71 -13.58 -33.93
C VAL A 597 11.83 -12.24 -33.21
N SER A 598 10.72 -11.50 -33.09
CA SER A 598 10.70 -10.27 -32.29
C SER A 598 10.79 -10.59 -30.80
N VAL A 599 11.54 -9.77 -30.05
CA VAL A 599 11.59 -9.85 -28.57
C VAL A 599 10.20 -9.75 -27.93
N LYS A 600 9.22 -9.12 -28.61
CA LYS A 600 7.82 -9.03 -28.15
C LYS A 600 7.16 -10.39 -27.97
N VAL A 601 7.51 -11.37 -28.79
CA VAL A 601 6.98 -12.74 -28.70
C VAL A 601 7.45 -13.38 -27.39
N ILE A 602 8.75 -13.29 -27.10
CA ILE A 602 9.33 -13.83 -25.87
C ILE A 602 8.75 -13.09 -24.65
N TRP A 603 8.64 -11.76 -24.74
CA TRP A 603 8.05 -10.93 -23.70
C TRP A 603 6.60 -11.33 -23.40
N ARG A 604 5.78 -11.60 -24.42
CA ARG A 604 4.39 -12.04 -24.25
C ARG A 604 4.31 -13.31 -23.41
N ALA A 605 5.12 -14.33 -23.74
CA ALA A 605 5.17 -15.57 -22.97
C ALA A 605 5.59 -15.34 -21.49
N VAL A 606 6.50 -14.39 -21.24
CA VAL A 606 6.93 -14.04 -19.88
C VAL A 606 5.85 -13.25 -19.13
N ILE A 607 5.32 -12.16 -19.70
CA ILE A 607 4.44 -11.22 -18.99
C ILE A 607 3.00 -11.72 -18.86
N GLU A 608 2.48 -12.40 -19.88
CA GLU A 608 1.13 -12.98 -19.87
C GLU A 608 1.17 -14.36 -19.23
N GLY A 609 2.08 -15.23 -19.68
CA GLY A 609 2.16 -16.60 -19.19
C GLY A 609 2.48 -16.72 -17.71
N LEU A 610 3.36 -15.85 -17.19
CA LEU A 610 3.73 -15.87 -15.76
C LEU A 610 2.93 -14.88 -14.91
N GLN A 611 1.79 -14.38 -15.40
CA GLN A 611 0.98 -13.39 -14.66
C GLN A 611 0.61 -13.86 -13.24
N LEU A 612 0.36 -15.16 -13.05
CA LEU A 612 -0.04 -15.73 -11.76
C LEU A 612 1.12 -15.84 -10.76
N VAL A 613 2.38 -15.78 -11.21
CA VAL A 613 3.56 -15.76 -10.33
C VAL A 613 3.55 -14.53 -9.42
N TRP A 614 3.01 -13.41 -9.91
CA TRP A 614 3.01 -12.14 -9.21
C TRP A 614 1.93 -12.10 -8.13
N PRO A 615 2.26 -11.61 -6.91
CA PRO A 615 1.29 -11.49 -5.84
C PRO A 615 0.17 -10.51 -6.22
N THR A 616 -1.02 -10.78 -5.71
CA THR A 616 -2.15 -9.86 -5.79
C THR A 616 -1.89 -8.68 -4.84
N THR A 617 -2.07 -7.45 -5.31
CA THR A 617 -2.03 -6.27 -4.43
C THR A 617 -3.25 -6.27 -3.48
N LEU A 618 -3.23 -5.44 -2.45
CA LEU A 618 -4.38 -5.24 -1.54
C LEU A 618 -5.68 -4.89 -2.27
N SER A 619 -5.61 -4.36 -3.49
CA SER A 619 -6.77 -4.05 -4.32
C SER A 619 -7.31 -5.24 -5.12
N GLY A 620 -6.82 -6.47 -4.90
CA GLY A 620 -7.24 -7.65 -5.68
C GLY A 620 -6.65 -7.74 -7.09
N VAL A 621 -5.81 -6.78 -7.52
CA VAL A 621 -5.27 -6.73 -8.89
C VAL A 621 -3.82 -7.22 -8.95
N ARG A 622 -3.55 -8.17 -9.85
CA ARG A 622 -2.19 -8.60 -10.22
C ARG A 622 -1.58 -7.66 -11.25
N ARG A 623 -1.06 -6.53 -10.77
CA ARG A 623 -0.39 -5.53 -11.63
C ARG A 623 1.09 -5.84 -11.86
N GLY A 624 1.68 -6.73 -11.08
CA GLY A 624 3.13 -6.99 -11.14
C GLY A 624 3.90 -5.81 -10.53
N ASP A 625 5.06 -5.50 -11.10
CA ASP A 625 5.93 -4.42 -10.66
C ASP A 625 5.53 -3.11 -11.35
N VAL A 626 4.35 -2.62 -10.99
CA VAL A 626 3.73 -1.39 -11.49
C VAL A 626 3.21 -0.58 -10.32
N TRP A 627 3.59 0.69 -10.27
CA TRP A 627 3.33 1.53 -9.10
C TRP A 627 2.75 2.88 -9.50
N SER A 628 1.89 3.44 -8.66
CA SER A 628 1.36 4.80 -8.82
C SER A 628 2.40 5.82 -8.37
N TYR A 629 2.59 6.85 -9.19
CA TYR A 629 3.44 8.00 -8.90
C TYR A 629 2.64 9.28 -9.15
N ASN A 630 2.23 9.92 -8.05
CA ASN A 630 1.24 10.99 -8.05
C ASN A 630 1.64 12.23 -8.86
N PRO A 631 2.92 12.64 -8.96
CA PRO A 631 3.32 13.77 -9.82
C PRO A 631 3.02 13.57 -11.31
N LEU A 632 2.83 12.33 -11.78
CA LEU A 632 2.40 12.06 -13.16
C LEU A 632 0.89 12.01 -13.35
N LYS A 633 0.12 12.13 -12.26
CA LYS A 633 -1.32 12.02 -12.30
C LYS A 633 -1.93 13.14 -13.13
N THR A 634 -2.73 12.76 -14.10
CA THR A 634 -3.57 13.63 -14.92
C THR A 634 -5.03 13.19 -14.78
N SER A 635 -5.93 13.81 -15.54
CA SER A 635 -7.31 13.33 -15.65
C SER A 635 -7.44 11.97 -16.35
N VAL A 636 -6.40 11.49 -17.04
CA VAL A 636 -6.41 10.19 -17.73
C VAL A 636 -6.16 9.04 -16.72
N PRO A 637 -7.02 8.02 -16.64
CA PRO A 637 -6.84 6.87 -15.74
C PRO A 637 -5.55 6.10 -16.02
N GLY A 638 -4.88 5.66 -14.96
CA GLY A 638 -3.58 4.98 -15.05
C GLY A 638 -2.43 5.87 -15.50
N SER A 639 -2.65 7.18 -15.69
CA SER A 639 -1.58 8.12 -16.08
C SER A 639 -0.51 8.29 -15.02
N ASP A 640 -0.80 7.95 -13.77
CA ASP A 640 0.14 7.88 -12.65
C ASP A 640 0.88 6.54 -12.57
N LEU A 641 0.47 5.51 -13.32
CA LEU A 641 1.10 4.19 -13.25
C LEU A 641 2.43 4.17 -13.99
N VAL A 642 3.46 3.66 -13.31
CA VAL A 642 4.81 3.47 -13.82
C VAL A 642 5.14 1.97 -13.74
N PRO A 643 5.12 1.25 -14.88
CA PRO A 643 5.53 -0.12 -14.95
C PRO A 643 7.06 -0.24 -15.03
N PHE A 644 7.62 -1.15 -14.25
CA PHE A 644 9.03 -1.52 -14.32
C PHE A 644 9.22 -2.97 -14.73
N HIS A 645 8.36 -3.88 -14.24
CA HIS A 645 8.42 -5.32 -14.54
C HIS A 645 9.85 -5.90 -14.44
N LYS A 646 10.65 -5.45 -13.47
CA LYS A 646 12.10 -5.66 -13.47
C LYS A 646 12.47 -7.15 -13.48
N LEU A 647 11.74 -7.99 -12.74
CA LEU A 647 12.02 -9.42 -12.74
C LEU A 647 11.63 -10.08 -14.07
N SER A 648 10.47 -9.72 -14.65
CA SER A 648 10.08 -10.20 -15.98
C SER A 648 11.13 -9.80 -17.03
N GLN A 649 11.66 -8.59 -16.94
CA GLN A 649 12.74 -8.14 -17.83
C GLN A 649 14.03 -8.91 -17.58
N TRP A 650 14.40 -9.18 -16.32
CA TRP A 650 15.55 -10.01 -15.99
C TRP A 650 15.44 -11.42 -16.57
N LEU A 651 14.25 -12.02 -16.47
CA LEU A 651 13.95 -13.32 -17.05
C LEU A 651 13.97 -13.28 -18.57
N LEU A 652 13.40 -12.25 -19.20
CA LEU A 652 13.45 -12.03 -20.64
C LEU A 652 14.91 -12.02 -21.13
N LEU A 653 15.76 -11.18 -20.54
CA LEU A 653 17.18 -11.09 -20.90
C LEU A 653 17.90 -12.44 -20.78
N SER A 654 17.57 -13.21 -19.73
CA SER A 654 18.20 -14.51 -19.47
C SER A 654 17.69 -15.62 -20.39
N ILE A 655 16.45 -15.55 -20.87
CA ILE A 655 15.88 -16.49 -21.84
C ILE A 655 16.41 -16.25 -23.25
N MET A 656 16.72 -15.00 -23.61
CA MET A 656 17.21 -14.68 -24.95
C MET A 656 18.52 -15.38 -25.29
N GLU A 657 19.43 -15.51 -24.33
CA GLU A 657 20.75 -16.13 -24.55
C GLU A 657 20.68 -17.60 -25.03
N PRO A 658 20.00 -18.54 -24.33
CA PRO A 658 19.89 -19.92 -24.82
C PRO A 658 19.10 -20.03 -26.14
N LEU A 659 18.16 -19.11 -26.42
CA LEU A 659 17.49 -19.07 -27.72
C LEU A 659 18.47 -18.66 -28.84
N ILE A 660 19.30 -17.65 -28.61
CA ILE A 660 20.35 -17.24 -29.56
C ILE A 660 21.36 -18.38 -29.78
N GLU A 661 21.78 -19.07 -28.72
CA GLU A 661 22.67 -20.24 -28.81
C GLU A 661 22.06 -21.40 -29.59
N SER A 662 20.73 -21.54 -29.59
CA SER A 662 20.00 -22.51 -30.41
C SER A 662 19.90 -22.14 -31.90
N GLY A 663 20.36 -20.94 -32.28
CA GLY A 663 20.40 -20.44 -33.67
C GLY A 663 19.31 -19.43 -34.02
N ILE A 664 18.49 -19.01 -33.06
CA ILE A 664 17.42 -18.03 -33.29
C ILE A 664 17.99 -16.61 -33.25
N LYS A 665 17.65 -15.78 -34.24
CA LYS A 665 17.97 -14.36 -34.24
C LYS A 665 16.81 -13.57 -33.63
N ILE A 666 17.14 -12.66 -32.71
CA ILE A 666 16.14 -11.87 -31.99
C ILE A 666 16.15 -10.44 -32.50
N ASP A 667 15.02 -10.01 -33.03
CA ASP A 667 14.79 -8.64 -33.53
C ASP A 667 14.18 -7.75 -32.44
N ASP A 668 14.10 -6.45 -32.71
CA ASP A 668 13.52 -5.43 -31.83
C ASP A 668 14.21 -5.29 -30.46
N LEU A 669 15.49 -5.65 -30.35
CA LEU A 669 16.27 -5.54 -29.11
C LEU A 669 16.33 -4.11 -28.53
N HIS A 670 16.09 -3.09 -29.35
CA HIS A 670 15.98 -1.70 -28.90
C HIS A 670 14.81 -1.50 -27.92
N LEU A 671 13.80 -2.39 -27.90
CA LEU A 671 12.68 -2.35 -26.95
C LEU A 671 13.04 -2.86 -25.55
N CYS A 672 14.13 -3.62 -25.42
CA CYS A 672 14.63 -3.98 -24.10
C CYS A 672 15.03 -2.71 -23.33
N THR A 673 14.70 -2.67 -22.04
CA THR A 673 15.10 -1.56 -21.17
C THR A 673 16.19 -2.00 -20.21
N GLY A 674 16.82 -1.01 -19.56
CA GLY A 674 17.73 -1.27 -18.47
C GLY A 674 16.99 -1.84 -17.25
N LEU A 675 17.67 -2.59 -16.40
CA LEU A 675 17.07 -3.09 -15.16
C LEU A 675 17.11 -2.01 -14.09
N ALA A 676 15.94 -1.55 -13.66
CA ALA A 676 15.77 -0.56 -12.58
C ALA A 676 16.01 -1.19 -11.18
N GLU A 677 17.22 -1.68 -10.96
CA GLU A 677 17.66 -2.31 -9.72
C GLU A 677 18.79 -1.52 -9.06
N TYR A 678 19.15 -1.94 -7.85
CA TYR A 678 19.95 -1.13 -6.93
C TYR A 678 21.40 -0.91 -7.35
N ARG A 679 21.99 -1.76 -8.19
CA ARG A 679 23.37 -1.61 -8.69
C ARG A 679 23.41 -0.58 -9.81
N ASN A 680 22.55 -0.72 -10.81
CA ASN A 680 22.35 0.23 -11.89
C ASN A 680 21.87 1.60 -11.37
N GLY A 681 20.88 1.62 -10.49
CA GLY A 681 20.40 2.87 -9.91
C GLY A 681 21.40 3.49 -8.94
N GLY A 682 22.17 2.67 -8.22
CA GLY A 682 23.22 3.11 -7.31
C GLY A 682 24.33 3.85 -8.02
N LEU A 683 24.72 3.40 -9.22
CA LEU A 683 25.70 4.07 -10.09
C LEU A 683 25.38 5.56 -10.26
N PHE A 684 24.12 5.92 -10.50
CA PHE A 684 23.73 7.31 -10.74
C PHE A 684 23.70 8.16 -9.48
N ILE A 685 23.46 7.58 -8.32
CA ILE A 685 23.57 8.29 -7.05
C ILE A 685 25.05 8.49 -6.69
N ASP A 686 25.85 7.44 -6.82
CA ASP A 686 27.26 7.45 -6.41
C ASP A 686 28.15 8.31 -7.32
N THR A 687 27.75 8.49 -8.58
CA THR A 687 28.41 9.40 -9.53
C THR A 687 27.86 10.84 -9.44
N GLY A 688 26.84 11.08 -8.62
CA GLY A 688 26.22 12.38 -8.42
C GLY A 688 25.24 12.81 -9.52
N VAL A 689 24.93 11.95 -10.50
CA VAL A 689 23.92 12.22 -11.54
C VAL A 689 22.54 12.42 -10.92
N LEU A 690 22.21 11.65 -9.88
CA LEU A 690 21.01 11.83 -9.06
C LEU A 690 21.40 12.13 -7.62
N THR A 691 20.91 13.23 -7.07
CA THR A 691 21.15 13.57 -5.66
C THR A 691 19.83 13.64 -4.89
N PRO A 692 19.64 12.86 -3.80
CA PRO A 692 18.46 12.98 -2.96
C PRO A 692 18.32 14.38 -2.39
N ARG A 693 17.12 14.98 -2.49
CA ARG A 693 16.81 16.28 -1.89
C ARG A 693 16.84 16.24 -0.37
N ASN A 694 16.48 15.09 0.20
CA ASN A 694 16.62 14.82 1.63
C ASN A 694 17.77 13.82 1.85
N PRO A 695 18.94 14.26 2.36
CA PRO A 695 20.06 13.37 2.63
C PRO A 695 19.74 12.24 3.61
N ALA A 696 18.77 12.43 4.52
CA ALA A 696 18.35 11.39 5.47
C ALA A 696 17.71 10.17 4.80
N ALA A 697 17.26 10.31 3.54
CA ALA A 697 16.74 9.20 2.76
C ALA A 697 17.78 8.08 2.57
N LEU A 698 19.07 8.41 2.47
CA LEU A 698 20.14 7.41 2.31
C LEU A 698 20.30 6.49 3.52
N ASN A 699 19.75 6.86 4.68
CA ASN A 699 19.78 6.06 5.91
C ASN A 699 18.42 5.43 6.25
N SER A 700 17.46 5.47 5.31
CA SER A 700 16.09 5.01 5.51
C SER A 700 15.76 3.81 4.63
N TYR A 701 14.80 2.99 5.07
CA TYR A 701 14.27 1.87 4.30
C TYR A 701 12.96 2.24 3.64
N PHE A 702 12.82 1.89 2.38
CA PHE A 702 11.64 2.21 1.57
C PHE A 702 11.01 0.96 0.98
N ASP A 703 9.69 0.96 0.83
CA ASP A 703 9.02 -0.03 0.01
C ASP A 703 9.26 0.26 -1.47
N VAL A 704 9.28 -0.80 -2.27
CA VAL A 704 9.45 -0.77 -3.72
C VAL A 704 8.44 0.16 -4.42
N GLY A 705 7.23 0.27 -3.88
CA GLY A 705 6.18 1.16 -4.37
C GLY A 705 6.19 2.58 -3.79
N SER A 706 7.22 2.96 -3.03
CA SER A 706 7.32 4.35 -2.55
C SER A 706 7.67 5.30 -3.70
N GLU A 707 7.11 6.51 -3.67
CA GLU A 707 7.37 7.52 -4.72
C GLU A 707 8.86 7.80 -4.94
N LEU A 708 9.66 7.80 -3.86
CA LEU A 708 11.11 7.93 -3.94
C LEU A 708 11.75 6.81 -4.78
N VAL A 709 11.38 5.56 -4.50
CA VAL A 709 11.92 4.41 -5.25
C VAL A 709 11.43 4.43 -6.70
N ILE A 710 10.18 4.84 -6.95
CA ILE A 710 9.64 4.98 -8.30
C ILE A 710 10.40 6.06 -9.09
N GLU A 711 10.65 7.24 -8.50
CA GLU A 711 11.44 8.31 -9.14
C GLU A 711 12.82 7.81 -9.55
N TRP A 712 13.51 7.19 -8.60
CA TRP A 712 14.86 6.69 -8.80
C TRP A 712 14.90 5.60 -9.88
N ARG A 713 13.98 4.63 -9.83
CA ARG A 713 13.90 3.53 -10.80
C ARG A 713 13.55 4.02 -12.21
N ALA A 714 12.61 4.96 -12.33
CA ALA A 714 12.25 5.56 -13.61
C ALA A 714 13.41 6.36 -14.22
N CYS A 715 14.08 7.17 -13.42
CA CYS A 715 15.28 7.88 -13.88
C CYS A 715 16.41 6.91 -14.25
N THR A 716 16.58 5.83 -13.49
CA THR A 716 17.58 4.79 -13.78
C THR A 716 17.40 4.22 -15.18
N ILE A 717 16.17 3.87 -15.59
CA ILE A 717 15.90 3.35 -16.94
C ILE A 717 16.36 4.33 -18.02
N CYS A 718 15.96 5.60 -17.91
CA CYS A 718 16.31 6.62 -18.89
C CYS A 718 17.82 6.93 -18.90
N LEU A 719 18.45 6.95 -17.72
CA LEU A 719 19.89 7.24 -17.61
C LEU A 719 20.75 6.08 -18.14
N LEU A 720 20.29 4.82 -18.04
CA LEU A 720 20.96 3.67 -18.65
C LEU A 720 21.00 3.78 -20.17
N ASP A 721 19.92 4.26 -20.81
CA ASP A 721 19.90 4.52 -22.26
C ASP A 721 20.96 5.59 -22.61
N LEU A 722 21.05 6.69 -21.86
CA LEU A 722 22.06 7.73 -22.09
C LEU A 722 23.50 7.25 -21.84
N VAL A 723 23.72 6.39 -20.84
CA VAL A 723 25.03 5.78 -20.61
C VAL A 723 25.40 4.85 -21.78
N ALA A 724 24.44 4.07 -22.28
CA ALA A 724 24.68 3.20 -23.44
C ALA A 724 25.09 4.00 -24.68
N GLU A 725 24.45 5.15 -24.93
CA GLU A 725 24.87 6.08 -25.99
C GLU A 725 26.31 6.58 -25.78
N GLY A 726 26.66 7.01 -24.57
CA GLY A 726 28.01 7.46 -24.23
C GLY A 726 29.08 6.37 -24.41
N VAL A 727 28.77 5.14 -23.98
CA VAL A 727 29.65 3.97 -24.12
C VAL A 727 29.86 3.61 -25.60
N ARG A 728 28.78 3.61 -26.39
CA ARG A 728 28.85 3.35 -27.84
C ARG A 728 29.71 4.39 -28.56
N LYS A 729 29.58 5.67 -28.17
CA LYS A 729 30.41 6.75 -28.72
C LYS A 729 31.89 6.56 -28.40
N GLU A 730 32.22 6.20 -27.16
CA GLU A 730 33.60 5.94 -26.74
C GLU A 730 34.24 4.77 -27.50
N PHE A 731 33.48 3.71 -27.77
CA PHE A 731 33.98 2.54 -28.53
C PHE A 731 33.77 2.62 -30.04
N ASN A 732 33.15 3.69 -30.55
CA ASN A 732 32.76 3.85 -31.96
C ASN A 732 31.94 2.64 -32.49
N LEU A 733 30.92 2.23 -31.73
CA LEU A 733 30.03 1.10 -32.06
C LEU A 733 28.59 1.57 -32.29
N THR A 734 27.88 0.85 -33.15
CA THR A 734 26.43 1.05 -33.36
C THR A 734 25.61 0.31 -32.30
N GLU A 735 24.32 0.67 -32.18
CA GLU A 735 23.37 -0.05 -31.31
C GLU A 735 23.24 -1.55 -31.68
N ALA A 736 23.29 -1.90 -32.96
CA ALA A 736 23.23 -3.29 -33.40
C ALA A 736 24.47 -4.10 -32.93
N GLN A 737 25.65 -3.47 -32.89
CA GLN A 737 26.87 -4.12 -32.43
C GLN A 737 26.92 -4.24 -30.91
N MET A 738 26.45 -3.21 -30.21
CA MET A 738 26.44 -3.09 -28.76
C MET A 738 25.05 -2.68 -28.24
N PRO A 739 24.07 -3.60 -28.26
CA PRO A 739 22.75 -3.34 -27.73
C PRO A 739 22.80 -3.18 -26.20
N LEU A 740 21.77 -2.57 -25.62
CA LEU A 740 21.72 -2.27 -24.19
C LEU A 740 22.03 -3.49 -23.29
N PRO A 741 21.54 -4.72 -23.56
CA PRO A 741 21.90 -5.89 -22.75
C PRO A 741 23.41 -6.16 -22.66
N LYS A 742 24.21 -5.83 -23.67
CA LYS A 742 25.68 -5.94 -23.59
C LYS A 742 26.29 -4.84 -22.71
N VAL A 743 25.73 -3.63 -22.75
CA VAL A 743 26.18 -2.52 -21.90
C VAL A 743 25.91 -2.82 -20.42
N LEU A 744 24.81 -3.51 -20.10
CA LEU A 744 24.48 -3.88 -18.73
C LEU A 744 25.48 -4.87 -18.11
N GLU A 745 25.84 -5.94 -18.85
CA GLU A 745 26.66 -7.06 -18.34
C GLU A 745 28.06 -6.65 -17.89
N GLY A 746 28.85 -6.13 -18.83
CA GLY A 746 30.21 -5.68 -18.54
C GLY A 746 30.30 -4.28 -17.93
N GLY A 747 29.18 -3.55 -17.93
CA GLY A 747 29.16 -2.11 -17.72
C GLY A 747 28.44 -1.67 -16.46
N THR A 748 27.21 -1.17 -16.59
CA THR A 748 26.52 -0.37 -15.56
C THR A 748 26.32 -1.14 -14.25
N TRP A 749 25.92 -2.40 -14.32
CA TRP A 749 25.66 -3.23 -13.15
C TRP A 749 26.95 -3.52 -12.38
N ARG A 750 28.05 -3.79 -13.08
CA ARG A 750 29.36 -4.07 -12.47
C ARG A 750 30.01 -2.80 -11.93
N ALA A 751 29.98 -1.71 -12.70
CA ALA A 751 30.47 -0.40 -12.27
C ALA A 751 29.76 0.08 -11.00
N GLY A 752 28.43 -0.06 -10.93
CA GLY A 752 27.66 0.26 -9.73
C GLY A 752 28.10 -0.53 -8.49
N ARG A 753 28.40 -1.84 -8.63
CA ARG A 753 28.93 -2.65 -7.52
C ARG A 753 30.33 -2.20 -7.07
N ILE A 754 31.20 -1.89 -8.04
CA ILE A 754 32.58 -1.46 -7.76
C ILE A 754 32.55 -0.16 -6.97
N ILE A 755 31.86 0.86 -7.47
CA ILE A 755 31.77 2.17 -6.81
C ILE A 755 31.10 2.05 -5.44
N ALA A 756 30.03 1.26 -5.31
CA ALA A 756 29.39 1.05 -4.02
C ALA A 756 30.35 0.43 -2.99
N ALA A 757 31.21 -0.50 -3.39
CA ALA A 757 32.22 -1.10 -2.52
C ALA A 757 33.37 -0.13 -2.16
N GLU A 758 33.72 0.79 -3.06
CA GLU A 758 34.68 1.86 -2.80
C GLU A 758 34.14 2.88 -1.79
N LEU A 759 32.85 3.25 -1.91
CA LEU A 759 32.24 4.29 -1.07
C LEU A 759 31.71 3.78 0.28
N ARG A 760 31.33 2.50 0.37
CA ARG A 760 30.66 1.93 1.56
C ARG A 760 31.19 0.53 1.88
N LYS A 761 31.50 0.30 3.16
CA LYS A 761 31.98 -1.00 3.66
C LYS A 761 30.96 -2.11 3.34
N GLY A 762 31.40 -3.16 2.65
CA GLY A 762 30.54 -4.27 2.22
C GLY A 762 29.72 -4.01 0.96
N GLY A 763 29.88 -2.84 0.33
CA GLY A 763 29.23 -2.44 -0.92
C GLY A 763 27.70 -2.53 -0.93
N PRO A 764 26.97 -2.02 0.08
CA PRO A 764 25.53 -1.89 0.00
C PRO A 764 25.14 -0.78 -1.00
N PRO A 765 23.96 -0.88 -1.65
CA PRO A 765 23.43 0.22 -2.45
C PRO A 765 23.13 1.46 -1.60
N PRO A 766 23.10 2.65 -2.21
CA PRO A 766 22.82 3.90 -1.51
C PRO A 766 21.35 4.06 -1.08
N ILE A 767 20.41 3.35 -1.74
CA ILE A 767 19.00 3.30 -1.34
C ILE A 767 18.68 1.92 -0.79
N HIS A 768 18.08 1.87 0.40
CA HIS A 768 17.69 0.62 1.05
C HIS A 768 16.22 0.31 0.79
N ILE A 769 15.94 -0.83 0.17
CA ILE A 769 14.58 -1.31 -0.11
C ILE A 769 14.21 -2.39 0.90
N ARG A 770 13.00 -2.34 1.47
CA ARG A 770 12.41 -3.44 2.24
C ARG A 770 12.09 -4.59 1.29
N SER A 771 12.74 -5.73 1.47
CA SER A 771 12.47 -6.94 0.68
C SER A 771 12.00 -8.06 1.60
N ASP A 772 10.90 -8.68 1.25
CA ASP A 772 10.37 -9.91 1.85
C ASP A 772 10.85 -11.17 1.10
N GLY A 773 11.78 -11.02 0.15
CA GLY A 773 12.23 -12.07 -0.75
C GLY A 773 11.32 -12.28 -1.98
N THR A 774 10.33 -11.40 -2.21
CA THR A 774 9.48 -11.39 -3.42
C THR A 774 9.67 -10.15 -4.29
N VAL A 775 10.38 -9.15 -3.76
CA VAL A 775 10.73 -7.90 -4.45
C VAL A 775 12.20 -7.97 -4.91
N PHE A 776 12.44 -7.79 -6.21
CA PHE A 776 13.70 -8.04 -6.93
C PHE A 776 14.48 -6.79 -7.31
#